data_AF-R6C582-F1
#
_entry.id   AF-R6C582-F1
#
_cell.length_a   1.000
_cell.length_b   1.000
_cell.length_c   1.000
_cell.angle_alpha   90.00
_cell.angle_beta   90.00
_cell.angle_gamma   90.00
#
_symmetry.space_group_name_H-M   'P 1'
#
loop_
_entity.id
_entity.type
_entity.pdbx_description
1 polymer ?
#
loop_
_entity_poly.entity_id
_entity_poly.type
_entity_poly.pdbx_seq_one_letter_code
_entity_poly.pdbx_strand_id
1 'polypeptide(L)'
;MQKTKLTAALCALCFAASALTGGVSAESSKTENVAPSGVFEVTIDGNTCDTAKNDAYRGFGYISANNSSRLLLDYMDEQPEAYQKLLNWLFDPNGAVRMTHLKIEMGADVNSSSGTEPSTMRSEEDAANVRRGAGFRLAADVKAINPDVTLELLSWGAPAFIKNGKGVDGVRELRYKWFKQTLDSAYETYGLEFDYVAPNFNEKSIDAGWIKYFANTLHSEKGTPYEYKNIKIVAADQDARYDLASMMLEDKDLMDAIDVIGIHYTSTADENTLKCRDKYGKELWYSEGLPPAGEAKYAATADGSGISGVNSMLDVAGRIINMYPNGGYTMYEFQPPVAAYYSGATYYPKQLITANQPWSGALEAGAGMYLCEHFSLFTEKGWQFVKSACEGDGKEENHVLSETTNNIVTLADPETGDYSAVLANNTSTEQNYTFTVKNLDHAASAVQVWETRGPDDGAYDENYLKNIMAIEPEKSSDGYVYQLSVKPYSLITISTLEVQPVDLTDDTPQERLALPYSDVFEYADKAEDYLENRGNAPRYTTDLGGAFEVEQTDEGNVLTQQITDDLRGIEWGMTPEPVTTLGDDTWANYTVSAKVKLDENGDEECYAGVGLRYINASAKLSRSGYRLELVRTGDWRLCSNSETLAEGKLDKFDPALWHTLTVTAQGDVLTAAANGVQVASVTLENAAVFSGRAALFSSYDRNSFDELAVLPADMTNYVVRCDELDSSVKFDGDWEHNTMDSFTNHNRTASYASDGSTAEFEFDGDSAALIGTASEAVITVELDGEVVADKITVNSGSKQAFWRRYGLGMGDHKLKFTVHSGTLGFDAYEYGSMTVLQNGDLDGGMLNDSGMEKSTLSNEKQTANSRSIAAIAAVVGAAALAAIIISVRKKRKNKA
;
A
#
# COMPACT_ATOMS: atom_id res chain seq x y z
N MET A 1 35.65 49.34 -11.00
CA MET A 1 37.08 49.50 -10.62
C MET A 1 37.25 48.98 -9.19
N GLN A 2 38.10 47.95 -9.05
CA GLN A 2 38.65 47.29 -7.85
C GLN A 2 37.92 47.36 -6.48
N LYS A 3 37.55 46.19 -5.93
CA LYS A 3 38.22 45.55 -4.77
C LYS A 3 37.71 44.10 -4.52
N THR A 4 38.64 43.26 -4.05
CA THR A 4 38.68 41.83 -3.69
C THR A 4 37.73 41.43 -2.54
N LYS A 5 36.97 40.31 -2.59
CA LYS A 5 37.19 38.88 -2.20
C LYS A 5 37.43 38.54 -0.70
N LEU A 6 36.54 37.70 -0.16
CA LEU A 6 36.58 36.81 1.04
C LEU A 6 35.66 35.61 0.67
N THR A 7 35.80 34.32 1.05
CA THR A 7 36.77 33.47 1.77
C THR A 7 36.33 32.02 1.50
N ALA A 8 37.23 31.03 1.54
CA ALA A 8 36.86 29.61 1.54
C ALA A 8 37.89 28.74 2.27
N ALA A 9 37.35 27.67 2.88
CA ALA A 9 37.93 26.35 3.18
C ALA A 9 38.87 26.17 4.39
N LEU A 10 38.51 25.18 5.23
CA LEU A 10 39.46 24.25 5.86
C LEU A 10 38.76 22.98 6.37
N CYS A 11 39.28 21.81 6.00
CA CYS A 11 39.26 20.54 6.76
C CYS A 11 40.31 19.58 6.18
N ALA A 12 41.19 19.03 7.04
CA ALA A 12 41.84 17.71 6.90
C ALA A 12 42.60 17.30 8.19
N LEU A 13 42.56 15.98 8.46
CA LEU A 13 42.95 15.17 9.63
C LEU A 13 44.46 15.06 10.01
N CYS A 14 44.75 14.55 11.24
CA CYS A 14 45.55 13.32 11.50
C CYS A 14 45.70 12.93 13.01
N PHE A 15 45.95 11.64 13.26
CA PHE A 15 45.92 10.83 14.51
C PHE A 15 47.13 10.90 15.48
N ALA A 16 46.84 10.63 16.77
CA ALA A 16 47.55 9.91 17.87
C ALA A 16 49.01 10.19 18.35
N ALA A 17 49.18 10.30 19.69
CA ALA A 17 50.17 9.55 20.50
C ALA A 17 50.04 9.71 22.05
N SER A 18 49.93 8.56 22.75
CA SER A 18 50.51 8.15 24.05
C SER A 18 50.11 8.74 25.43
N ALA A 19 49.92 7.81 26.38
CA ALA A 19 49.52 7.92 27.79
C ALA A 19 50.65 8.24 28.78
N LEU A 20 50.29 8.72 30.00
CA LEU A 20 50.84 8.30 31.32
C LEU A 20 50.24 9.09 32.51
N THR A 21 49.57 8.35 33.41
CA THR A 21 49.49 8.41 34.89
C THR A 21 49.54 9.75 35.66
N GLY A 22 48.60 9.91 36.61
CA GLY A 22 48.81 10.68 37.85
C GLY A 22 47.53 11.17 38.52
N GLY A 23 47.03 10.44 39.52
CA GLY A 23 46.01 10.95 40.44
C GLY A 23 46.59 11.88 41.51
N VAL A 24 45.74 12.68 42.17
CA VAL A 24 45.69 12.98 43.62
C VAL A 24 44.47 13.86 43.94
N SER A 25 43.85 13.51 45.07
CA SER A 25 42.69 14.03 45.83
C SER A 25 42.48 15.55 45.90
N ALA A 26 41.25 16.06 45.71
CA ALA A 26 40.15 16.26 46.69
C ALA A 26 40.25 17.55 47.54
N GLU A 27 39.28 18.46 47.38
CA GLU A 27 38.39 18.89 48.47
C GLU A 27 37.19 19.72 47.96
N SER A 28 36.11 19.59 48.71
CA SER A 28 34.69 19.83 48.43
C SER A 28 34.25 21.28 48.17
N SER A 29 33.19 21.45 47.36
CA SER A 29 32.00 22.18 47.83
C SER A 29 30.74 21.85 47.01
N LYS A 30 29.71 21.39 47.74
CA LYS A 30 28.27 21.38 47.43
C LYS A 30 27.83 20.69 46.13
N THR A 31 27.65 19.38 46.24
CA THR A 31 26.63 18.64 45.50
C THR A 31 25.25 19.19 45.86
N GLU A 32 24.61 19.89 44.94
CA GLU A 32 23.18 19.72 44.77
C GLU A 32 22.99 18.27 44.32
N ASN A 33 22.25 17.50 45.13
CA ASN A 33 21.76 16.20 44.71
C ASN A 33 20.81 16.44 43.53
N VAL A 34 21.34 16.35 42.32
CA VAL A 34 20.52 16.01 41.15
C VAL A 34 20.17 14.54 41.34
N ALA A 35 18.92 14.28 41.73
CA ALA A 35 18.38 12.93 41.72
C ALA A 35 18.53 12.34 40.30
N PRO A 36 18.82 11.05 40.14
CA PRO A 36 18.70 10.40 38.86
C PRO A 36 17.19 10.39 38.52
N SER A 37 16.72 11.19 37.57
CA SER A 37 15.30 11.20 37.21
C SER A 37 15.04 10.15 36.12
N GLY A 38 13.96 9.36 36.16
CA GLY A 38 12.84 9.40 37.09
C GLY A 38 11.79 8.37 36.65
N VAL A 39 11.14 7.76 37.62
CA VAL A 39 9.99 6.86 37.39
C VAL A 39 8.80 7.69 36.92
N PHE A 40 8.08 7.23 35.89
CA PHE A 40 6.81 7.83 35.47
C PHE A 40 5.71 7.48 36.47
N GLU A 41 5.06 8.49 37.04
CA GLU A 41 3.98 8.32 38.01
C GLU A 41 2.64 8.46 37.28
N VAL A 42 1.90 7.36 37.14
CA VAL A 42 0.60 7.32 36.45
C VAL A 42 -0.51 7.12 37.48
N THR A 43 -1.51 7.99 37.47
CA THR A 43 -2.68 7.85 38.35
C THR A 43 -3.91 7.46 37.54
N ILE A 44 -4.42 6.24 37.72
CA ILE A 44 -5.67 5.77 37.14
C ILE A 44 -6.79 6.08 38.14
N ASP A 45 -7.46 7.22 37.97
CA ASP A 45 -8.55 7.68 38.84
C ASP A 45 -9.89 7.61 38.10
N GLY A 46 -10.75 6.67 38.49
CA GLY A 46 -12.07 6.47 37.89
C GLY A 46 -13.00 7.69 37.97
N ASN A 47 -12.75 8.66 38.86
CA ASN A 47 -13.50 9.92 38.87
C ASN A 47 -13.17 10.83 37.67
N THR A 48 -12.15 10.49 36.88
CA THR A 48 -11.71 11.25 35.70
C THR A 48 -12.12 10.59 34.39
N CYS A 49 -12.92 9.52 34.43
CA CYS A 49 -13.50 8.90 33.25
C CYS A 49 -14.29 9.91 32.42
N ASP A 50 -14.08 9.90 31.10
CA ASP A 50 -14.74 10.83 30.18
C ASP A 50 -16.18 10.48 29.82
N THR A 51 -17.07 10.59 30.80
CA THR A 51 -18.48 10.15 30.68
C THR A 51 -19.36 10.91 29.66
N ALA A 52 -18.77 11.83 28.88
CA ALA A 52 -19.49 12.48 27.80
C ALA A 52 -19.81 11.47 26.69
N LYS A 53 -21.08 11.37 26.31
CA LYS A 53 -21.57 10.33 25.37
C LYS A 53 -20.78 10.26 24.05
N ASN A 54 -20.31 11.40 23.56
CA ASN A 54 -19.63 11.52 22.26
C ASN A 54 -18.11 11.32 22.36
N ASP A 55 -17.59 11.16 23.58
CA ASP A 55 -16.17 11.03 23.87
C ASP A 55 -15.80 9.59 24.28
N ALA A 56 -16.77 8.66 24.27
CA ALA A 56 -16.53 7.24 24.50
C ALA A 56 -15.76 6.61 23.34
N TYR A 57 -14.92 5.61 23.65
CA TYR A 57 -14.11 4.91 22.66
C TYR A 57 -14.98 4.21 21.61
N ARG A 58 -14.67 4.45 20.33
CA ARG A 58 -15.37 3.81 19.21
C ARG A 58 -14.62 2.62 18.63
N GLY A 59 -13.33 2.46 18.86
CA GLY A 59 -12.55 1.37 18.26
C GLY A 59 -11.88 1.76 16.95
N PHE A 60 -11.70 0.76 16.09
CA PHE A 60 -11.08 0.90 14.78
C PHE A 60 -12.10 0.91 13.64
N GLY A 61 -11.74 1.58 12.55
CA GLY A 61 -12.50 1.58 11.30
C GLY A 61 -11.72 1.05 10.10
N TYR A 62 -12.45 0.64 9.07
CA TYR A 62 -11.94 0.20 7.77
C TYR A 62 -12.29 1.26 6.72
N ILE A 63 -11.30 1.73 5.92
CA ILE A 63 -11.57 2.49 4.69
C ILE A 63 -11.37 1.61 3.44
N SER A 64 -12.47 1.32 2.74
CA SER A 64 -12.51 0.60 1.46
C SER A 64 -12.56 1.60 0.31
N ALA A 65 -11.38 2.01 -0.14
CA ALA A 65 -11.19 3.03 -1.17
C ALA A 65 -9.91 2.77 -1.99
N ASN A 66 -9.64 3.61 -2.99
CA ASN A 66 -8.38 3.63 -3.73
C ASN A 66 -8.08 2.35 -4.53
N ASN A 67 -9.09 1.54 -4.86
CA ASN A 67 -8.95 0.22 -5.45
C ASN A 67 -8.30 -0.80 -4.51
N SER A 68 -8.26 -0.50 -3.20
CA SER A 68 -7.52 -1.29 -2.21
C SER A 68 -8.14 -2.66 -1.91
N SER A 69 -9.44 -2.78 -2.19
CA SER A 69 -10.25 -3.96 -1.89
C SER A 69 -10.62 -4.76 -3.15
N ARG A 70 -10.02 -4.44 -4.31
CA ARG A 70 -10.47 -4.95 -5.61
C ARG A 70 -10.39 -6.45 -5.75
N LEU A 71 -9.29 -7.05 -5.31
CA LEU A 71 -9.10 -8.50 -5.37
C LEU A 71 -9.98 -9.23 -4.36
N LEU A 72 -10.62 -8.54 -3.40
CA LEU A 72 -11.61 -9.19 -2.52
C LEU A 72 -12.82 -9.71 -3.30
N LEU A 73 -13.18 -9.08 -4.44
CA LEU A 73 -14.20 -9.66 -5.33
C LEU A 73 -13.79 -11.07 -5.77
N ASP A 74 -12.51 -11.30 -6.06
CA ASP A 74 -12.02 -12.60 -6.48
C ASP A 74 -11.93 -13.58 -5.29
N TYR A 75 -11.54 -13.12 -4.09
CA TYR A 75 -11.62 -13.95 -2.88
C TYR A 75 -13.05 -14.36 -2.53
N MET A 76 -14.04 -13.47 -2.67
CA MET A 76 -15.45 -13.77 -2.39
C MET A 76 -15.95 -14.98 -3.20
N ASP A 77 -15.57 -15.05 -4.48
CA ASP A 77 -16.10 -16.06 -5.40
C ASP A 77 -15.19 -17.29 -5.55
N GLU A 78 -13.87 -17.10 -5.55
CA GLU A 78 -12.92 -18.19 -5.78
C GLU A 78 -12.36 -18.78 -4.47
N GLN A 79 -12.35 -18.02 -3.37
CA GLN A 79 -11.75 -18.41 -2.09
C GLN A 79 -12.62 -18.01 -0.88
N PRO A 80 -13.90 -18.42 -0.83
CA PRO A 80 -14.87 -17.93 0.16
C PRO A 80 -14.48 -18.24 1.61
N GLU A 81 -13.76 -19.34 1.86
CA GLU A 81 -13.29 -19.70 3.20
C GLU A 81 -12.20 -18.73 3.69
N ALA A 82 -11.23 -18.39 2.83
CA ALA A 82 -10.22 -17.37 3.13
C ALA A 82 -10.87 -16.00 3.31
N TYR A 83 -11.81 -15.62 2.45
CA TYR A 83 -12.56 -14.37 2.59
C TYR A 83 -13.28 -14.29 3.94
N GLN A 84 -13.98 -15.35 4.34
CA GLN A 84 -14.65 -15.41 5.64
C GLN A 84 -13.66 -15.32 6.80
N LYS A 85 -12.51 -15.98 6.72
CA LYS A 85 -11.45 -15.90 7.72
C LYS A 85 -10.94 -14.46 7.89
N LEU A 86 -10.68 -13.77 6.78
CA LEU A 86 -10.30 -12.35 6.76
C LEU A 86 -11.36 -11.49 7.46
N LEU A 87 -12.63 -11.65 7.11
CA LEU A 87 -13.70 -10.87 7.74
C LEU A 87 -13.83 -11.18 9.23
N ASN A 88 -13.65 -12.43 9.65
CA ASN A 88 -13.69 -12.80 11.06
C ASN A 88 -12.56 -12.16 11.85
N TRP A 89 -11.34 -12.12 11.30
CA TRP A 89 -10.22 -11.42 11.93
C TRP A 89 -10.51 -9.91 12.12
N LEU A 90 -11.18 -9.27 11.15
CA LEU A 90 -11.41 -7.84 11.18
C LEU A 90 -12.68 -7.41 11.93
N PHE A 91 -13.80 -8.12 11.79
CA PHE A 91 -15.14 -7.62 12.18
C PHE A 91 -15.93 -8.51 13.13
N ASP A 92 -15.57 -9.79 13.32
CA ASP A 92 -16.25 -10.64 14.32
C ASP A 92 -16.12 -9.97 15.70
N PRO A 93 -17.21 -9.83 16.49
CA PRO A 93 -17.14 -9.30 17.86
C PRO A 93 -16.17 -10.06 18.78
N ASN A 94 -15.86 -11.32 18.46
CA ASN A 94 -14.87 -12.15 19.16
C ASN A 94 -13.55 -12.29 18.38
N GLY A 95 -13.42 -11.57 17.27
CA GLY A 95 -12.24 -11.57 16.41
C GLY A 95 -11.08 -10.75 16.99
N ALA A 96 -10.02 -10.62 16.17
CA ALA A 96 -8.77 -10.00 16.57
C ALA A 96 -8.88 -8.46 16.63
N VAL A 97 -9.41 -7.83 15.58
CA VAL A 97 -9.44 -6.36 15.45
C VAL A 97 -10.77 -5.75 15.88
N ARG A 98 -11.89 -6.46 15.70
CA ARG A 98 -13.24 -6.02 16.13
C ARG A 98 -13.60 -4.62 15.64
N MET A 99 -13.31 -4.32 14.37
CA MET A 99 -13.63 -3.04 13.75
C MET A 99 -15.12 -2.73 13.89
N THR A 100 -15.43 -1.47 14.18
CA THR A 100 -16.79 -1.01 14.50
C THR A 100 -17.37 -0.07 13.46
N HIS A 101 -16.57 0.26 12.45
CA HIS A 101 -16.89 1.21 11.40
C HIS A 101 -16.32 0.77 10.06
N LEU A 102 -17.09 0.91 8.98
CA LEU A 102 -16.67 0.67 7.61
C LEU A 102 -17.06 1.87 6.74
N LYS A 103 -16.06 2.55 6.20
CA LYS A 103 -16.17 3.67 5.28
C LYS A 103 -15.86 3.21 3.86
N ILE A 104 -16.75 3.51 2.92
CA ILE A 104 -16.67 3.06 1.54
C ILE A 104 -16.53 4.26 0.59
N GLU A 105 -15.62 4.14 -0.37
CA GLU A 105 -15.55 5.06 -1.51
C GLU A 105 -16.76 4.85 -2.43
N MET A 106 -17.53 5.92 -2.63
CA MET A 106 -18.50 6.06 -3.70
C MET A 106 -17.74 6.36 -5.00
N GLY A 107 -17.35 5.30 -5.70
CA GLY A 107 -16.50 5.33 -6.88
C GLY A 107 -17.00 6.28 -7.98
N ALA A 108 -16.07 6.80 -8.78
CA ALA A 108 -16.35 7.78 -9.83
C ALA A 108 -15.54 7.53 -11.12
N ASP A 109 -15.02 6.32 -11.30
CA ASP A 109 -14.09 5.94 -12.39
C ASP A 109 -12.82 6.82 -12.45
N VAL A 110 -12.47 7.46 -11.32
CA VAL A 110 -11.26 8.27 -11.16
C VAL A 110 -10.24 7.54 -10.32
N ASN A 111 -8.96 7.73 -10.61
CA ASN A 111 -7.89 7.16 -9.80
C ASN A 111 -7.80 7.93 -8.48
N SER A 112 -8.15 7.25 -7.39
CA SER A 112 -8.12 7.80 -6.05
C SER A 112 -6.83 7.46 -5.30
N SER A 113 -5.90 6.64 -5.82
CA SER A 113 -4.44 6.59 -5.51
C SER A 113 -3.74 5.36 -6.10
N SER A 114 -4.29 4.16 -5.85
CA SER A 114 -3.74 2.87 -6.31
C SER A 114 -4.53 2.27 -7.48
N GLY A 115 -5.60 2.95 -7.90
CA GLY A 115 -6.45 2.57 -9.02
C GLY A 115 -7.78 3.31 -9.00
N THR A 116 -8.65 2.93 -9.92
CA THR A 116 -10.00 3.50 -10.06
C THR A 116 -11.03 2.67 -9.32
N GLU A 117 -11.92 3.32 -8.57
CA GLU A 117 -13.16 2.70 -8.10
C GLU A 117 -14.29 3.00 -9.11
N PRO A 118 -15.01 1.97 -9.60
CA PRO A 118 -15.99 2.13 -10.66
C PRO A 118 -17.20 2.94 -10.20
N SER A 119 -17.76 3.77 -11.08
CA SER A 119 -18.87 4.62 -10.69
C SER A 119 -20.20 3.90 -10.56
N THR A 120 -20.95 4.22 -9.50
CA THR A 120 -22.35 3.81 -9.38
C THR A 120 -23.22 4.40 -10.49
N MET A 121 -22.87 5.56 -11.04
CA MET A 121 -23.56 6.20 -12.17
C MET A 121 -22.56 6.96 -13.07
N ARG A 122 -22.49 6.62 -14.37
CA ARG A 122 -21.63 7.33 -15.33
C ARG A 122 -22.36 8.47 -16.03
N SER A 123 -23.67 8.32 -16.22
CA SER A 123 -24.56 9.34 -16.78
C SER A 123 -25.66 9.76 -15.78
N GLU A 124 -26.37 10.85 -16.09
CA GLU A 124 -27.50 11.30 -15.26
C GLU A 124 -28.68 10.31 -15.35
N GLU A 125 -28.82 9.63 -16.48
CA GLU A 125 -29.89 8.72 -16.83
C GLU A 125 -29.66 7.30 -16.32
N ASP A 126 -28.44 6.97 -15.91
CA ASP A 126 -28.09 5.65 -15.38
C ASP A 126 -28.90 5.33 -14.12
N ALA A 127 -29.28 4.07 -13.97
CA ALA A 127 -29.63 3.54 -12.66
C ALA A 127 -28.34 3.36 -11.84
N ALA A 128 -28.37 3.70 -10.55
CA ALA A 128 -27.22 3.47 -9.69
C ALA A 128 -26.95 1.96 -9.54
N ASN A 129 -25.75 1.52 -9.91
CA ASN A 129 -25.32 0.14 -9.78
C ASN A 129 -24.27 0.01 -8.66
N VAL A 130 -24.71 -0.44 -7.49
CA VAL A 130 -23.85 -0.67 -6.31
C VAL A 130 -23.15 -2.04 -6.34
N ARG A 131 -23.35 -2.85 -7.38
CA ARG A 131 -22.60 -4.10 -7.58
C ARG A 131 -21.22 -3.86 -8.18
N ARG A 132 -20.97 -2.66 -8.70
CA ARG A 132 -19.65 -2.24 -9.19
C ARG A 132 -18.70 -2.01 -8.02
N GLY A 133 -17.51 -2.59 -8.12
CA GLY A 133 -16.48 -2.51 -7.10
C GLY A 133 -16.78 -3.40 -5.88
N ALA A 134 -15.81 -3.51 -4.97
CA ALA A 134 -15.93 -4.41 -3.82
C ALA A 134 -16.73 -3.81 -2.64
N GLY A 135 -16.74 -2.48 -2.51
CA GLY A 135 -17.12 -1.80 -1.27
C GLY A 135 -18.51 -2.13 -0.73
N PHE A 136 -19.56 -2.00 -1.55
CA PHE A 136 -20.94 -2.26 -1.10
C PHE A 136 -21.17 -3.74 -0.79
N ARG A 137 -20.58 -4.65 -1.56
CA ARG A 137 -20.67 -6.08 -1.27
C ARG A 137 -19.96 -6.41 0.05
N LEU A 138 -18.76 -5.87 0.25
CA LEU A 138 -18.02 -5.97 1.50
C LEU A 138 -18.87 -5.47 2.69
N ALA A 139 -19.55 -4.33 2.58
CA ALA A 139 -20.46 -3.87 3.65
C ALA A 139 -21.58 -4.85 3.95
N ALA A 140 -22.19 -5.47 2.93
CA ALA A 140 -23.25 -6.45 3.13
C ALA A 140 -22.74 -7.68 3.90
N ASP A 141 -21.58 -8.18 3.50
CA ASP A 141 -20.96 -9.36 4.14
C ASP A 141 -20.47 -9.03 5.57
N VAL A 142 -19.94 -7.83 5.81
CA VAL A 142 -19.58 -7.35 7.16
C VAL A 142 -20.80 -7.24 8.06
N LYS A 143 -21.92 -6.66 7.58
CA LYS A 143 -23.16 -6.54 8.38
C LYS A 143 -23.78 -7.90 8.71
N ALA A 144 -23.53 -8.92 7.90
CA ALA A 144 -23.95 -10.29 8.18
C ALA A 144 -23.17 -10.92 9.34
N ILE A 145 -21.90 -10.54 9.52
CA ILE A 145 -21.03 -10.99 10.63
C ILE A 145 -21.31 -10.17 11.89
N ASN A 146 -21.35 -8.84 11.74
CA ASN A 146 -21.51 -7.92 12.84
C ASN A 146 -22.49 -6.79 12.46
N PRO A 147 -23.78 -6.92 12.84
CA PRO A 147 -24.78 -5.91 12.52
C PRO A 147 -24.58 -4.58 13.26
N ASP A 148 -23.72 -4.50 14.28
CA ASP A 148 -23.43 -3.28 15.03
C ASP A 148 -22.33 -2.40 14.39
N VAL A 149 -21.70 -2.90 13.32
CA VAL A 149 -20.78 -2.10 12.50
C VAL A 149 -21.54 -0.97 11.85
N THR A 150 -21.03 0.24 12.03
CA THR A 150 -21.59 1.45 11.42
C THR A 150 -21.01 1.68 10.02
N LEU A 151 -21.82 2.18 9.09
CA LEU A 151 -21.41 2.38 7.69
C LEU A 151 -21.29 3.87 7.34
N GLU A 152 -20.22 4.24 6.65
CA GLU A 152 -19.99 5.59 6.09
C GLU A 152 -19.79 5.55 4.57
N LEU A 153 -20.32 6.55 3.88
CA LEU A 153 -20.10 6.77 2.44
C LEU A 153 -19.35 8.09 2.21
N LEU A 154 -18.24 8.03 1.46
CA LEU A 154 -17.42 9.19 1.07
C LEU A 154 -17.10 9.13 -0.41
N SER A 155 -16.88 10.28 -1.07
CA SER A 155 -16.40 10.33 -2.45
C SER A 155 -15.03 11.02 -2.56
N TRP A 156 -14.09 10.44 -3.32
CA TRP A 156 -12.81 11.09 -3.66
C TRP A 156 -12.97 12.08 -4.82
N GLY A 157 -13.76 11.68 -5.82
CA GLY A 157 -14.12 12.48 -6.98
C GLY A 157 -15.59 12.33 -7.33
N ALA A 158 -15.97 12.66 -8.56
CA ALA A 158 -17.37 12.63 -8.99
C ALA A 158 -17.51 12.29 -10.49
N PRO A 159 -18.61 11.66 -10.91
CA PRO A 159 -18.91 11.43 -12.32
C PRO A 159 -18.97 12.71 -13.15
N ALA A 160 -18.70 12.59 -14.46
CA ALA A 160 -18.63 13.74 -15.36
C ALA A 160 -19.95 14.53 -15.44
N PHE A 161 -21.10 13.84 -15.43
CA PHE A 161 -22.41 14.46 -15.65
C PHE A 161 -22.76 15.54 -14.60
N ILE A 162 -22.16 15.49 -13.41
CA ILE A 162 -22.34 16.53 -12.38
C ILE A 162 -21.94 17.92 -12.90
N LYS A 163 -20.98 17.99 -13.83
CA LYS A 163 -20.53 19.24 -14.48
C LYS A 163 -21.61 19.87 -15.39
N ASN A 164 -22.64 19.10 -15.79
CA ASN A 164 -23.72 19.57 -16.67
C ASN A 164 -24.78 20.41 -15.94
N GLY A 165 -24.69 20.50 -14.61
CA GLY A 165 -25.60 21.28 -13.78
C GLY A 165 -25.59 22.77 -14.14
N LYS A 166 -26.78 23.39 -14.19
CA LYS A 166 -26.92 24.82 -14.50
C LYS A 166 -26.59 25.69 -13.27
N GLY A 167 -25.38 26.23 -13.25
CA GLY A 167 -24.91 27.03 -12.12
C GLY A 167 -24.69 26.19 -10.87
N VAL A 168 -24.41 26.84 -9.74
CA VAL A 168 -24.08 26.15 -8.49
C VAL A 168 -25.21 25.23 -8.02
N ASP A 169 -26.46 25.70 -8.09
CA ASP A 169 -27.62 24.92 -7.63
C ASP A 169 -27.84 23.67 -8.49
N GLY A 170 -27.76 23.78 -9.81
CA GLY A 170 -27.89 22.61 -10.69
C GLY A 170 -26.77 21.58 -10.50
N VAL A 171 -25.54 22.01 -10.21
CA VAL A 171 -24.43 21.08 -9.88
C VAL A 171 -24.72 20.35 -8.56
N ARG A 172 -25.24 21.06 -7.55
CA ARG A 172 -25.63 20.46 -6.26
C ARG A 172 -26.78 19.49 -6.41
N GLU A 173 -27.78 19.81 -7.23
CA GLU A 173 -28.91 18.92 -7.52
C GLU A 173 -28.44 17.61 -8.16
N LEU A 174 -27.59 17.68 -9.20
CA LEU A 174 -27.04 16.49 -9.86
C LEU A 174 -26.15 15.67 -8.93
N ARG A 175 -25.31 16.34 -8.13
CA ARG A 175 -24.48 15.66 -7.13
C ARG A 175 -25.33 14.97 -6.06
N TYR A 176 -26.36 15.64 -5.53
CA TYR A 176 -27.26 15.02 -4.55
C TYR A 176 -28.05 13.86 -5.14
N LYS A 177 -28.51 13.97 -6.39
CA LYS A 177 -29.17 12.88 -7.11
C LYS A 177 -28.28 11.62 -7.14
N TRP A 178 -26.99 11.78 -7.44
CA TRP A 178 -26.02 10.68 -7.44
C TRP A 178 -25.89 10.00 -6.07
N PHE A 179 -25.74 10.77 -4.98
CA PHE A 179 -25.73 10.23 -3.61
C PHE A 179 -27.04 9.51 -3.26
N LYS A 180 -28.18 10.17 -3.50
CA LYS A 180 -29.50 9.62 -3.17
C LYS A 180 -29.75 8.30 -3.88
N GLN A 181 -29.52 8.24 -5.19
CA GLN A 181 -29.75 7.02 -5.97
C GLN A 181 -28.78 5.90 -5.57
N THR A 182 -27.55 6.24 -5.17
CA THR A 182 -26.61 5.26 -4.61
C THR A 182 -27.10 4.70 -3.28
N LEU A 183 -27.56 5.55 -2.34
CA LEU A 183 -28.12 5.10 -1.06
C LEU A 183 -29.38 4.24 -1.25
N ASP A 184 -30.27 4.65 -2.16
CA ASP A 184 -31.48 3.88 -2.48
C ASP A 184 -31.10 2.49 -3.02
N SER A 185 -30.17 2.45 -3.99
CA SER A 185 -29.71 1.21 -4.63
C SER A 185 -28.97 0.29 -3.65
N ALA A 186 -28.18 0.83 -2.71
CA ALA A 186 -27.51 0.06 -1.67
C ALA A 186 -28.50 -0.67 -0.76
N TYR A 187 -29.60 -0.01 -0.40
CA TYR A 187 -30.67 -0.64 0.38
C TYR A 187 -31.43 -1.68 -0.45
N GLU A 188 -31.84 -1.34 -1.67
CA GLU A 188 -32.61 -2.24 -2.54
C GLU A 188 -31.84 -3.52 -2.91
N THR A 189 -30.53 -3.39 -3.09
CA THR A 189 -29.65 -4.47 -3.55
C THR A 189 -29.15 -5.34 -2.41
N TYR A 190 -28.77 -4.74 -1.29
CA TYR A 190 -28.06 -5.41 -0.19
C TYR A 190 -28.68 -5.21 1.20
N GLY A 191 -29.76 -4.41 1.31
CA GLY A 191 -30.36 -4.07 2.60
C GLY A 191 -29.49 -3.16 3.47
N LEU A 192 -28.56 -2.41 2.86
CA LEU A 192 -27.65 -1.53 3.59
C LEU A 192 -28.34 -0.23 4.00
N GLU A 193 -28.31 0.05 5.29
CA GLU A 193 -28.65 1.36 5.86
C GLU A 193 -27.34 2.04 6.27
N PHE A 194 -27.00 3.17 5.62
CA PHE A 194 -25.83 3.96 6.00
C PHE A 194 -26.12 4.80 7.24
N ASP A 195 -25.18 4.80 8.18
CA ASP A 195 -25.25 5.60 9.41
C ASP A 195 -24.67 7.00 9.19
N TYR A 196 -23.66 7.12 8.31
CA TYR A 196 -22.89 8.33 8.07
C TYR A 196 -22.71 8.59 6.58
N VAL A 197 -22.67 9.87 6.20
CA VAL A 197 -22.20 10.30 4.88
C VAL A 197 -21.24 11.48 5.05
N ALA A 198 -20.12 11.42 4.36
CA ALA A 198 -19.18 12.51 4.20
C ALA A 198 -19.38 13.18 2.82
N PRO A 199 -20.15 14.29 2.73
CA PRO A 199 -20.47 14.90 1.45
C PRO A 199 -19.32 15.72 0.86
N ASN A 200 -18.31 16.11 1.65
CA ASN A 200 -17.14 16.81 1.12
C ASN A 200 -16.28 15.84 0.31
N PHE A 201 -15.57 16.31 -0.73
CA PHE A 201 -14.61 15.42 -1.39
C PHE A 201 -13.40 15.20 -0.49
N ASN A 202 -12.90 13.97 -0.45
CA ASN A 202 -11.76 13.59 0.37
C ASN A 202 -10.58 14.55 0.20
N GLU A 203 -10.10 15.16 1.28
CA GLU A 203 -8.92 16.04 1.34
C GLU A 203 -8.96 17.29 0.45
N LYS A 204 -10.14 17.62 -0.09
CA LYS A 204 -10.36 18.82 -0.91
C LYS A 204 -10.81 20.01 -0.09
N SER A 205 -10.84 21.16 -0.76
CA SER A 205 -11.36 22.40 -0.18
C SER A 205 -12.79 22.20 0.32
N ILE A 206 -13.07 22.74 1.51
CA ILE A 206 -14.38 22.64 2.16
C ILE A 206 -15.41 23.45 1.37
N ASP A 207 -16.45 22.79 0.86
CA ASP A 207 -17.65 23.48 0.35
C ASP A 207 -18.77 23.49 1.41
N ALA A 208 -18.71 24.46 2.32
CA ALA A 208 -19.70 24.62 3.38
C ALA A 208 -21.13 24.84 2.84
N GLY A 209 -21.27 25.44 1.66
CA GLY A 209 -22.58 25.62 1.04
C GLY A 209 -23.16 24.30 0.55
N TRP A 210 -22.32 23.43 -0.01
CA TRP A 210 -22.70 22.06 -0.37
C TRP A 210 -23.01 21.21 0.85
N ILE A 211 -22.18 21.22 1.90
CA ILE A 211 -22.42 20.45 3.14
C ILE A 211 -23.79 20.81 3.73
N LYS A 212 -24.09 22.10 3.87
CA LYS A 212 -25.40 22.57 4.35
C LYS A 212 -26.54 22.17 3.42
N TYR A 213 -26.36 22.31 2.11
CA TYR A 213 -27.38 21.90 1.13
C TYR A 213 -27.66 20.39 1.24
N PHE A 214 -26.60 19.57 1.28
CA PHE A 214 -26.69 18.13 1.35
C PHE A 214 -27.42 17.68 2.62
N ALA A 215 -26.97 18.12 3.81
CA ALA A 215 -27.58 17.77 5.08
C ALA A 215 -29.08 18.12 5.12
N ASN A 216 -29.42 19.35 4.76
CA ASN A 216 -30.82 19.81 4.76
C ASN A 216 -31.69 19.02 3.77
N THR A 217 -31.16 18.74 2.57
CA THR A 217 -31.91 18.00 1.54
C THR A 217 -32.11 16.55 1.99
N LEU A 218 -31.04 15.88 2.41
CA LEU A 218 -31.06 14.50 2.91
C LEU A 218 -32.05 14.30 4.06
N HIS A 219 -32.01 15.17 5.07
CA HIS A 219 -32.89 15.07 6.24
C HIS A 219 -34.34 15.46 5.97
N SER A 220 -34.60 16.18 4.87
CA SER A 220 -35.96 16.55 4.44
C SER A 220 -36.63 15.52 3.53
N GLU A 221 -35.86 14.55 3.03
CA GLU A 221 -36.30 13.54 2.08
C GLU A 221 -37.43 12.67 2.65
N LYS A 222 -38.34 12.22 1.78
CA LYS A 222 -39.50 11.41 2.16
C LYS A 222 -39.69 10.27 1.18
N GLY A 223 -40.23 9.16 1.67
CA GLY A 223 -40.44 7.97 0.83
C GLY A 223 -39.13 7.31 0.41
N THR A 224 -38.07 7.51 1.19
CA THR A 224 -36.80 6.80 1.09
C THR A 224 -36.95 5.37 1.63
N PRO A 225 -36.07 4.43 1.22
CA PRO A 225 -36.15 3.06 1.68
C PRO A 225 -35.96 2.88 3.19
N TYR A 226 -35.17 3.77 3.82
CA TYR A 226 -35.00 3.90 5.27
C TYR A 226 -34.95 5.38 5.70
N GLU A 227 -34.90 5.66 7.01
CA GLU A 227 -35.04 7.02 7.55
C GLU A 227 -33.78 7.89 7.37
N TYR A 228 -33.64 8.53 6.20
CA TYR A 228 -32.46 9.35 5.85
C TYR A 228 -32.20 10.51 6.82
N LYS A 229 -33.21 10.98 7.53
CA LYS A 229 -33.08 11.98 8.61
C LYS A 229 -32.19 11.52 9.77
N ASN A 230 -31.91 10.23 9.89
CA ASN A 230 -31.05 9.66 10.93
C ASN A 230 -29.59 9.54 10.47
N ILE A 231 -29.30 9.74 9.18
CA ILE A 231 -27.94 9.70 8.64
C ILE A 231 -27.19 10.91 9.18
N LYS A 232 -26.07 10.66 9.84
CA LYS A 232 -25.18 11.69 10.38
C LYS A 232 -24.24 12.21 9.30
N ILE A 233 -23.82 13.47 9.45
CA ILE A 233 -22.91 14.12 8.51
C ILE A 233 -21.50 14.18 9.11
N VAL A 234 -20.54 13.62 8.37
CA VAL A 234 -19.10 13.72 8.67
C VAL A 234 -18.50 14.81 7.79
N ALA A 235 -17.68 15.68 8.38
CA ALA A 235 -16.93 16.66 7.61
C ALA A 235 -15.59 16.98 8.27
N ALA A 236 -14.55 17.39 7.55
CA ALA A 236 -14.49 17.51 6.10
C ALA A 236 -13.43 16.58 5.50
N ASP A 237 -12.91 15.63 6.29
CA ASP A 237 -11.85 14.71 5.91
C ASP A 237 -10.64 15.49 5.36
N GLN A 238 -10.19 16.47 6.15
CA GLN A 238 -9.06 17.31 5.78
C GLN A 238 -7.73 16.64 6.17
N ASP A 239 -6.78 16.62 5.24
CA ASP A 239 -5.38 16.26 5.49
C ASP A 239 -4.70 17.28 6.42
N ALA A 240 -4.52 16.92 7.69
CA ALA A 240 -3.81 17.67 8.74
C ALA A 240 -4.14 19.18 8.77
N ARG A 241 -5.42 19.55 8.56
CA ARG A 241 -5.91 20.94 8.60
C ARG A 241 -7.15 21.05 9.47
N TYR A 242 -7.31 22.23 10.09
CA TYR A 242 -8.35 22.51 11.10
C TYR A 242 -9.31 23.65 10.69
N ASP A 243 -9.39 23.94 9.39
CA ASP A 243 -10.15 25.09 8.89
C ASP A 243 -11.64 24.98 9.21
N LEU A 244 -12.19 23.76 9.17
CA LEU A 244 -13.62 23.50 9.36
C LEU A 244 -14.14 23.99 10.70
N ALA A 245 -13.43 23.73 11.79
CA ALA A 245 -13.90 24.08 13.13
C ALA A 245 -14.09 25.60 13.28
N SER A 246 -13.16 26.38 12.72
CA SER A 246 -13.26 27.84 12.67
C SER A 246 -14.49 28.29 11.89
N MET A 247 -14.76 27.68 10.72
CA MET A 247 -15.94 27.96 9.91
C MET A 247 -17.25 27.64 10.65
N MET A 248 -17.31 26.50 11.34
CA MET A 248 -18.48 26.09 12.13
C MET A 248 -18.77 27.06 13.28
N LEU A 249 -17.74 27.58 13.95
CA LEU A 249 -17.91 28.54 15.04
C LEU A 249 -18.46 29.90 14.56
N GLU A 250 -18.26 30.24 13.29
CA GLU A 250 -18.76 31.47 12.66
C GLU A 250 -20.13 31.28 11.98
N ASP A 251 -20.49 30.05 11.62
CA ASP A 251 -21.71 29.71 10.89
C ASP A 251 -22.53 28.66 11.65
N LYS A 252 -23.58 29.13 12.35
CA LYS A 252 -24.49 28.27 13.12
C LYS A 252 -25.16 27.19 12.26
N ASP A 253 -25.52 27.49 11.02
CA ASP A 253 -26.19 26.51 10.16
C ASP A 253 -25.22 25.39 9.75
N LEU A 254 -23.93 25.71 9.59
CA LEU A 254 -22.89 24.72 9.33
C LEU A 254 -22.60 23.88 10.59
N MET A 255 -22.52 24.53 11.76
CA MET A 255 -22.40 23.84 13.05
C MET A 255 -23.56 22.86 13.28
N ASP A 256 -24.79 23.25 12.96
CA ASP A 256 -25.97 22.41 13.16
C ASP A 256 -26.03 21.25 12.14
N ALA A 257 -25.46 21.43 10.94
CA ALA A 257 -25.50 20.44 9.86
C ALA A 257 -24.49 19.28 10.01
N ILE A 258 -23.42 19.46 10.78
CA ILE A 258 -22.31 18.48 10.90
C ILE A 258 -22.38 17.78 12.25
N ASP A 259 -22.32 16.45 12.27
CA ASP A 259 -22.33 15.66 13.51
C ASP A 259 -20.92 15.32 13.99
N VAL A 260 -20.03 15.02 13.05
CA VAL A 260 -18.67 14.53 13.30
C VAL A 260 -17.66 15.41 12.56
N ILE A 261 -16.57 15.78 13.26
CA ILE A 261 -15.39 16.38 12.64
C ILE A 261 -14.37 15.27 12.38
N GLY A 262 -14.18 14.92 11.10
CA GLY A 262 -13.18 13.97 10.62
C GLY A 262 -11.91 14.68 10.16
N ILE A 263 -10.76 14.24 10.67
CA ILE A 263 -9.43 14.80 10.35
C ILE A 263 -8.46 13.65 10.05
N HIS A 264 -7.64 13.84 9.02
CA HIS A 264 -6.71 12.83 8.53
C HIS A 264 -5.28 13.13 8.99
N TYR A 265 -4.49 12.06 9.12
CA TYR A 265 -3.03 12.11 9.25
C TYR A 265 -2.49 13.02 10.39
N THR A 266 -3.25 13.20 11.48
CA THR A 266 -2.76 13.88 12.69
C THR A 266 -3.41 13.35 13.95
N SER A 267 -2.61 13.23 15.00
CA SER A 267 -3.00 12.79 16.33
C SER A 267 -3.39 13.95 17.25
N THR A 268 -3.44 15.18 16.71
CA THR A 268 -3.68 16.42 17.46
C THR A 268 -4.88 17.18 16.93
N ALA A 269 -5.41 18.11 17.72
CA ALA A 269 -6.48 19.02 17.31
C ALA A 269 -6.19 20.45 17.78
N ASP A 270 -6.69 21.43 17.03
CA ASP A 270 -6.57 22.84 17.43
C ASP A 270 -7.62 23.25 18.48
N GLU A 271 -7.42 24.43 19.08
CA GLU A 271 -8.32 24.95 20.13
C GLU A 271 -9.77 25.08 19.65
N ASN A 272 -10.00 25.41 18.37
CA ASN A 272 -11.34 25.56 17.83
C ASN A 272 -12.03 24.20 17.66
N THR A 273 -11.31 23.17 17.22
CA THR A 273 -11.81 21.80 17.09
C THR A 273 -12.20 21.23 18.44
N LEU A 274 -11.32 21.35 19.45
CA LEU A 274 -11.64 20.94 20.83
C LEU A 274 -12.83 21.71 21.40
N LYS A 275 -12.96 23.00 21.09
CA LYS A 275 -14.12 23.81 21.48
C LYS A 275 -15.42 23.35 20.81
N CYS A 276 -15.38 22.88 19.56
CA CYS A 276 -16.53 22.28 18.89
C CYS A 276 -17.00 21.02 19.64
N ARG A 277 -16.07 20.16 20.05
CA ARG A 277 -16.37 19.00 20.92
C ARG A 277 -16.95 19.45 22.26
N ASP A 278 -16.19 20.21 23.04
CA ASP A 278 -16.50 20.50 24.44
C ASP A 278 -17.77 21.35 24.64
N LYS A 279 -18.10 22.23 23.69
CA LYS A 279 -19.25 23.15 23.83
C LYS A 279 -20.45 22.78 22.99
N TYR A 280 -20.25 22.12 21.85
CA TYR A 280 -21.31 21.79 20.90
C TYR A 280 -21.53 20.29 20.75
N GLY A 281 -20.74 19.46 21.46
CA GLY A 281 -20.89 18.01 21.47
C GLY A 281 -20.59 17.37 20.13
N LYS A 282 -19.65 17.92 19.34
CA LYS A 282 -19.21 17.25 18.10
C LYS A 282 -18.34 16.05 18.44
N GLU A 283 -18.59 14.92 17.79
CA GLU A 283 -17.65 13.79 17.81
C GLU A 283 -16.41 14.19 16.99
N LEU A 284 -15.22 13.77 17.43
CA LEU A 284 -13.96 13.97 16.69
C LEU A 284 -13.40 12.59 16.33
N TRP A 285 -13.12 12.35 15.05
CA TRP A 285 -12.53 11.08 14.59
C TRP A 285 -11.21 11.33 13.85
N TYR A 286 -10.25 10.43 14.07
CA TYR A 286 -9.09 10.27 13.18
C TYR A 286 -9.59 9.45 11.98
N SER A 287 -10.24 10.14 11.05
CA SER A 287 -11.10 9.54 10.00
C SER A 287 -10.34 9.01 8.79
N GLU A 288 -9.01 9.15 8.77
CA GLU A 288 -8.10 8.42 7.88
C GLU A 288 -6.68 8.43 8.46
N GLY A 289 -6.24 7.27 8.94
CA GLY A 289 -4.90 6.97 9.42
C GLY A 289 -4.28 5.80 8.66
N LEU A 290 -3.00 5.52 8.95
CA LEU A 290 -2.24 4.47 8.27
C LEU A 290 -2.01 3.26 9.17
N PRO A 291 -2.15 2.03 8.66
CA PRO A 291 -1.57 0.86 9.32
C PRO A 291 -0.04 0.95 9.29
N PRO A 292 0.68 0.18 10.12
CA PRO A 292 2.13 0.07 9.99
C PRO A 292 2.52 -0.19 8.53
N ALA A 293 3.50 0.57 8.05
CA ALA A 293 4.00 0.47 6.70
C ALA A 293 5.37 -0.23 6.73
N GLY A 294 5.66 -1.00 5.68
CA GLY A 294 6.85 -1.85 5.63
C GLY A 294 6.60 -3.24 6.22
N GLU A 295 7.56 -4.13 6.01
CA GLU A 295 7.50 -5.52 6.47
C GLU A 295 8.41 -5.71 7.69
N ALA A 296 7.82 -6.08 8.83
CA ALA A 296 8.54 -6.15 10.11
C ALA A 296 9.72 -7.15 10.07
N LYS A 297 9.61 -8.22 9.28
CA LYS A 297 10.69 -9.20 9.08
C LYS A 297 11.95 -8.57 8.50
N TYR A 298 11.81 -7.71 7.47
CA TYR A 298 12.93 -7.04 6.82
C TYR A 298 13.46 -5.90 7.69
N ALA A 299 12.56 -5.20 8.38
CA ALA A 299 12.96 -4.19 9.36
C ALA A 299 13.79 -4.80 10.50
N ALA A 300 13.45 -6.00 10.98
CA ALA A 300 14.20 -6.69 12.04
C ALA A 300 15.64 -7.03 11.62
N THR A 301 15.87 -7.40 10.35
CA THR A 301 17.23 -7.58 9.81
C THR A 301 18.04 -6.29 9.86
N ALA A 302 17.41 -5.14 9.61
CA ALA A 302 18.08 -3.85 9.52
C ALA A 302 18.31 -3.17 10.88
N ASP A 303 17.31 -3.18 11.78
CA ASP A 303 17.32 -2.44 13.05
C ASP A 303 17.30 -3.30 14.32
N GLY A 304 17.11 -4.62 14.18
CA GLY A 304 17.02 -5.60 15.28
C GLY A 304 15.67 -5.65 16.01
N SER A 305 14.78 -4.69 15.77
CA SER A 305 13.48 -4.54 16.44
C SER A 305 12.33 -4.97 15.52
N GLY A 306 12.38 -4.56 14.25
CA GLY A 306 11.35 -4.79 13.25
C GLY A 306 10.08 -3.95 13.42
N ILE A 307 9.92 -3.30 14.57
CA ILE A 307 8.67 -2.63 14.94
C ILE A 307 8.86 -1.16 15.35
N SER A 308 10.08 -0.62 15.20
CA SER A 308 10.44 0.76 15.53
C SER A 308 10.69 1.63 14.29
N GLY A 309 10.77 2.95 14.50
CA GLY A 309 11.06 3.91 13.44
C GLY A 309 9.82 4.46 12.72
N VAL A 310 10.05 5.13 11.59
CA VAL A 310 9.02 5.86 10.83
C VAL A 310 7.95 4.90 10.30
N ASN A 311 6.67 5.21 10.51
CA ASN A 311 5.51 4.42 10.11
C ASN A 311 5.51 2.95 10.59
N SER A 312 6.37 2.61 11.54
CA SER A 312 6.43 1.29 12.16
C SER A 312 5.24 1.05 13.09
N MET A 313 5.15 -0.17 13.63
CA MET A 313 4.14 -0.49 14.65
C MET A 313 4.16 0.49 15.83
N LEU A 314 5.33 0.82 16.39
CA LEU A 314 5.41 1.67 17.59
C LEU A 314 5.10 3.14 17.30
N ASP A 315 5.40 3.61 16.10
CA ASP A 315 4.96 4.95 15.66
C ASP A 315 3.44 4.99 15.50
N VAL A 316 2.84 4.04 14.78
CA VAL A 316 1.38 3.98 14.60
C VAL A 316 0.66 3.79 15.95
N ALA A 317 1.17 2.93 16.84
CA ALA A 317 0.63 2.77 18.19
C ALA A 317 0.73 4.09 18.98
N GLY A 318 1.85 4.79 18.87
CA GLY A 318 2.02 6.13 19.44
C GLY A 318 0.95 7.11 18.97
N ARG A 319 0.65 7.14 17.67
CA ARG A 319 -0.41 7.99 17.10
C ARG A 319 -1.80 7.63 17.63
N ILE A 320 -2.14 6.34 17.69
CA ILE A 320 -3.41 5.86 18.26
C ILE A 320 -3.53 6.24 19.73
N ILE A 321 -2.43 6.13 20.50
CA ILE A 321 -2.40 6.58 21.90
C ILE A 321 -2.60 8.09 21.99
N ASN A 322 -1.92 8.87 21.14
CA ASN A 322 -1.93 10.34 21.18
C ASN A 322 -3.25 10.95 20.68
N MET A 323 -4.02 10.22 19.87
CA MET A 323 -5.24 10.73 19.25
C MET A 323 -6.24 11.27 20.28
N TYR A 324 -6.32 10.65 21.47
CA TYR A 324 -7.23 11.07 22.53
C TYR A 324 -6.68 12.23 23.39
N PRO A 325 -5.53 12.11 24.09
CA PRO A 325 -5.04 13.17 24.97
C PRO A 325 -4.72 14.47 24.21
N ASN A 326 -4.27 14.39 22.95
CA ASN A 326 -3.86 15.56 22.16
C ASN A 326 -4.91 15.98 21.11
N GLY A 327 -5.65 15.03 20.53
CA GLY A 327 -6.65 15.29 19.50
C GLY A 327 -8.09 15.26 19.98
N GLY A 328 -8.36 14.58 21.10
CA GLY A 328 -9.73 14.32 21.53
C GLY A 328 -10.48 13.31 20.66
N TYR A 329 -9.76 12.56 19.82
CA TYR A 329 -10.34 11.60 18.90
C TYR A 329 -10.74 10.30 19.61
N THR A 330 -11.85 9.71 19.16
CA THR A 330 -12.41 8.48 19.76
C THR A 330 -12.35 7.25 18.84
N MET A 331 -11.96 7.44 17.58
CA MET A 331 -11.88 6.41 16.55
C MET A 331 -10.63 6.61 15.70
N TYR A 332 -10.03 5.50 15.27
CA TYR A 332 -8.93 5.46 14.30
C TYR A 332 -9.33 4.61 13.09
N GLU A 333 -9.40 5.22 11.91
CA GLU A 333 -9.75 4.51 10.68
C GLU A 333 -8.49 4.14 9.89
N PHE A 334 -8.30 2.86 9.57
CA PHE A 334 -7.18 2.41 8.76
C PHE A 334 -7.47 2.56 7.27
N GLN A 335 -6.52 3.10 6.51
CA GLN A 335 -6.58 3.18 5.06
C GLN A 335 -5.32 2.62 4.38
N PRO A 336 -5.40 1.48 3.68
CA PRO A 336 -6.39 0.43 3.86
C PRO A 336 -5.94 -0.58 4.94
N PRO A 337 -6.85 -1.24 5.66
CA PRO A 337 -6.46 -2.35 6.51
C PRO A 337 -6.12 -3.62 5.71
N VAL A 338 -6.65 -3.76 4.50
CA VAL A 338 -6.42 -4.92 3.62
C VAL A 338 -5.75 -4.46 2.33
N ALA A 339 -4.60 -5.05 1.99
CA ALA A 339 -4.01 -4.93 0.66
C ALA A 339 -4.53 -6.04 -0.26
N ALA A 340 -5.72 -5.83 -0.80
CA ALA A 340 -6.33 -6.67 -1.84
C ALA A 340 -6.15 -6.05 -3.22
N TYR A 341 -4.89 -5.73 -3.52
CA TYR A 341 -4.37 -5.26 -4.79
C TYR A 341 -2.96 -5.82 -4.97
N TYR A 342 -2.53 -5.91 -6.21
CA TYR A 342 -1.21 -6.42 -6.54
C TYR A 342 -0.07 -5.54 -6.05
N SER A 343 1.11 -6.14 -5.92
CA SER A 343 2.33 -5.43 -5.56
C SER A 343 2.64 -4.31 -6.57
N GLY A 344 3.30 -3.24 -6.10
CA GLY A 344 3.63 -2.07 -6.91
C GLY A 344 2.56 -0.99 -7.02
N ALA A 345 1.41 -1.16 -6.36
CA ALA A 345 0.49 -0.07 -6.06
C ALA A 345 1.15 1.00 -5.15
N THR A 346 0.69 2.26 -5.25
CA THR A 346 1.24 3.43 -4.54
C THR A 346 1.41 3.24 -3.03
N TYR A 347 0.60 2.36 -2.43
CA TYR A 347 0.63 2.13 -0.99
C TYR A 347 1.16 0.76 -0.56
N TYR A 348 1.53 -0.17 -1.44
CA TYR A 348 2.09 -1.45 -0.99
C TYR A 348 3.55 -1.32 -0.50
N PRO A 349 3.94 -1.95 0.63
CA PRO A 349 3.10 -2.40 1.74
C PRO A 349 2.70 -1.21 2.63
N LYS A 350 1.44 -1.24 3.07
CA LYS A 350 0.72 -0.35 4.00
C LYS A 350 -0.62 -1.03 4.29
N GLN A 351 -0.61 -2.10 5.08
CA GLN A 351 -1.80 -2.90 5.38
C GLN A 351 -1.69 -3.61 6.73
N LEU A 352 -2.82 -4.02 7.29
CA LEU A 352 -2.87 -5.00 8.39
C LEU A 352 -2.84 -6.44 7.83
N ILE A 353 -3.53 -6.69 6.71
CA ILE A 353 -3.62 -8.01 6.07
C ILE A 353 -3.27 -7.90 4.59
N THR A 354 -2.39 -8.75 4.09
CA THR A 354 -2.16 -8.94 2.65
C THR A 354 -3.13 -9.99 2.11
N ALA A 355 -3.86 -9.66 1.04
CA ALA A 355 -4.81 -10.56 0.37
C ALA A 355 -4.76 -10.35 -1.15
N ASN A 356 -3.59 -10.57 -1.74
CA ASN A 356 -3.28 -10.22 -3.13
C ASN A 356 -3.07 -11.42 -4.06
N GLN A 357 -3.35 -12.64 -3.60
CA GLN A 357 -3.27 -13.89 -4.38
C GLN A 357 -4.61 -14.64 -4.37
N PRO A 358 -5.66 -14.08 -5.00
CA PRO A 358 -7.00 -14.68 -4.95
C PRO A 358 -7.10 -16.06 -5.60
N TRP A 359 -6.11 -16.50 -6.38
CA TRP A 359 -6.08 -17.87 -6.92
C TRP A 359 -5.62 -18.92 -5.90
N SER A 360 -4.79 -18.55 -4.91
CA SER A 360 -4.35 -19.45 -3.83
C SER A 360 -5.24 -19.33 -2.60
N GLY A 361 -5.79 -18.13 -2.35
CA GLY A 361 -6.54 -17.83 -1.13
C GLY A 361 -5.66 -17.51 0.07
N ALA A 362 -4.34 -17.41 -0.11
CA ALA A 362 -3.41 -17.11 0.97
C ALA A 362 -3.66 -15.72 1.57
N LEU A 363 -3.57 -15.62 2.89
CA LEU A 363 -3.63 -14.38 3.67
C LEU A 363 -2.34 -14.24 4.48
N GLU A 364 -1.87 -13.01 4.66
CA GLU A 364 -0.73 -12.74 5.55
C GLU A 364 -1.11 -11.65 6.54
N ALA A 365 -1.06 -11.97 7.83
CA ALA A 365 -1.27 -11.01 8.91
C ALA A 365 0.04 -10.25 9.17
N GLY A 366 0.02 -8.94 8.93
CA GLY A 366 1.12 -8.05 9.24
C GLY A 366 1.19 -7.70 10.73
N ALA A 367 2.29 -7.07 11.12
CA ALA A 367 2.54 -6.66 12.51
C ALA A 367 1.40 -5.76 13.08
N GLY A 368 0.73 -4.99 12.21
CA GLY A 368 -0.41 -4.17 12.57
C GLY A 368 -1.62 -4.94 13.15
N MET A 369 -1.77 -6.23 12.86
CA MET A 369 -2.84 -7.04 13.47
C MET A 369 -2.64 -7.21 14.97
N TYR A 370 -1.41 -7.50 15.40
CA TYR A 370 -1.05 -7.61 16.81
C TYR A 370 -1.14 -6.26 17.53
N LEU A 371 -0.77 -5.16 16.85
CA LEU A 371 -1.03 -3.80 17.35
C LEU A 371 -2.51 -3.60 17.65
N CYS A 372 -3.40 -4.04 16.77
CA CYS A 372 -4.83 -3.90 17.00
C CYS A 372 -5.30 -4.73 18.19
N GLU A 373 -4.81 -5.97 18.34
CA GLU A 373 -5.17 -6.84 19.47
C GLU A 373 -4.81 -6.21 20.84
N HIS A 374 -3.72 -5.44 20.93
CA HIS A 374 -3.35 -4.69 22.14
C HIS A 374 -4.43 -3.69 22.62
N PHE A 375 -5.31 -3.25 21.72
CA PHE A 375 -6.48 -2.43 22.06
C PHE A 375 -7.76 -3.28 22.08
N SER A 376 -8.06 -3.98 20.99
CA SER A 376 -9.36 -4.61 20.74
C SER A 376 -9.66 -5.81 21.64
N LEU A 377 -8.66 -6.58 22.08
CA LEU A 377 -8.92 -7.68 23.00
C LEU A 377 -9.08 -7.21 24.45
N PHE A 378 -8.61 -6.00 24.75
CA PHE A 378 -8.52 -5.46 26.11
C PHE A 378 -9.48 -4.29 26.35
N THR A 379 -10.26 -3.88 25.36
CA THR A 379 -11.22 -2.78 25.45
C THR A 379 -12.41 -3.04 24.56
N GLU A 380 -13.54 -2.41 24.85
CA GLU A 380 -14.76 -2.52 24.03
C GLU A 380 -15.26 -1.14 23.62
N LYS A 381 -16.01 -1.10 22.51
CA LYS A 381 -16.74 0.11 22.09
C LYS A 381 -17.65 0.59 23.23
N GLY A 382 -17.53 1.85 23.61
CA GLY A 382 -18.29 2.46 24.70
C GLY A 382 -17.52 2.55 26.02
N TRP A 383 -16.34 1.95 26.14
CA TRP A 383 -15.45 2.20 27.27
C TRP A 383 -15.03 3.67 27.35
N GLN A 384 -14.74 4.12 28.57
CA GLN A 384 -14.47 5.53 28.87
C GLN A 384 -12.97 5.74 29.05
N PHE A 385 -12.41 6.76 28.40
CA PHE A 385 -11.03 7.15 28.65
C PHE A 385 -10.87 7.69 30.08
N VAL A 386 -9.83 7.25 30.78
CA VAL A 386 -9.49 7.74 32.13
C VAL A 386 -8.51 8.90 31.99
N LYS A 387 -9.02 10.15 31.99
CA LYS A 387 -8.21 11.34 31.64
C LYS A 387 -6.93 11.50 32.45
N SER A 388 -6.92 11.09 33.72
CA SER A 388 -5.72 11.17 34.56
C SER A 388 -4.60 10.19 34.21
N ALA A 389 -4.88 9.21 33.33
CA ALA A 389 -3.95 8.18 32.89
C ALA A 389 -3.91 8.06 31.35
N CYS A 390 -4.18 9.17 30.66
CA CYS A 390 -3.94 9.33 29.24
C CYS A 390 -2.89 10.44 29.06
N GLU A 391 -1.73 10.08 28.52
CA GLU A 391 -0.63 11.00 28.26
C GLU A 391 0.02 10.62 26.93
N GLY A 392 0.30 11.63 26.11
CA GLY A 392 0.98 11.43 24.83
C GLY A 392 1.91 12.58 24.55
N ASP A 393 3.16 12.27 24.25
CA ASP A 393 4.20 13.23 23.92
C ASP A 393 4.82 12.96 22.54
N GLY A 394 5.81 13.78 22.21
CA GLY A 394 6.53 13.70 20.95
C GLY A 394 6.19 14.84 20.00
N LYS A 395 6.92 14.84 18.88
CA LYS A 395 6.79 15.79 17.80
C LYS A 395 6.20 15.08 16.59
N GLU A 396 5.03 15.53 16.17
CA GLU A 396 4.37 15.08 14.94
C GLU A 396 4.84 15.93 13.75
N GLU A 397 5.41 15.29 12.73
CA GLU A 397 5.82 15.94 11.47
C GLU A 397 5.49 15.02 10.30
N ASN A 398 4.71 15.51 9.33
CA ASN A 398 4.15 14.70 8.24
C ASN A 398 3.55 13.40 8.79
N HIS A 399 2.58 13.49 9.70
CA HIS A 399 1.92 12.39 10.44
C HIS A 399 2.81 11.49 11.31
N VAL A 400 4.15 11.55 11.19
CA VAL A 400 5.08 10.70 11.95
C VAL A 400 5.28 11.24 13.34
N LEU A 401 5.12 10.39 14.36
CA LEU A 401 5.37 10.75 15.74
C LEU A 401 6.81 10.37 16.12
N SER A 402 7.61 11.38 16.46
CA SER A 402 9.03 11.25 16.80
C SER A 402 9.33 11.85 18.18
N GLU A 403 10.53 11.61 18.70
CA GLU A 403 10.97 12.19 19.99
C GLU A 403 10.02 11.87 21.18
N THR A 404 9.39 10.70 21.15
CA THR A 404 8.47 10.25 22.21
C THR A 404 9.23 9.74 23.43
N THR A 405 8.68 9.96 24.61
CA THR A 405 9.22 9.44 25.88
C THR A 405 8.16 8.79 26.76
N ASN A 406 6.91 9.24 26.71
CA ASN A 406 5.81 8.68 27.50
C ASN A 406 4.49 8.74 26.73
N ASN A 407 4.05 7.57 26.24
CA ASN A 407 2.78 7.40 25.56
C ASN A 407 1.98 6.30 26.25
N ILE A 408 0.86 6.68 26.86
CA ILE A 408 -0.07 5.79 27.51
C ILE A 408 -1.52 6.25 27.30
N VAL A 409 -2.41 5.31 26.98
CA VAL A 409 -3.86 5.53 27.01
C VAL A 409 -4.51 4.50 27.92
N THR A 410 -5.40 4.96 28.80
CA THR A 410 -6.13 4.09 29.72
C THR A 410 -7.63 4.21 29.49
N LEU A 411 -8.31 3.08 29.36
CA LEU A 411 -9.76 2.98 29.26
C LEU A 411 -10.31 2.14 30.39
N ALA A 412 -11.52 2.47 30.84
CA ALA A 412 -12.25 1.73 31.85
C ALA A 412 -13.67 1.43 31.40
N ASP A 413 -14.16 0.24 31.78
CA ASP A 413 -15.55 -0.14 31.64
C ASP A 413 -16.40 0.66 32.64
N PRO A 414 -17.37 1.47 32.19
CA PRO A 414 -18.23 2.20 33.10
C PRO A 414 -19.20 1.31 33.91
N GLU A 415 -19.43 0.05 33.49
CA GLU A 415 -20.33 -0.89 34.15
C GLU A 415 -19.63 -1.78 35.16
N THR A 416 -18.48 -2.37 34.80
CA THR A 416 -17.77 -3.30 35.69
C THR A 416 -16.70 -2.63 36.52
N GLY A 417 -16.09 -1.55 36.02
CA GLY A 417 -14.90 -0.93 36.59
C GLY A 417 -13.59 -1.64 36.23
N ASP A 418 -13.61 -2.60 35.30
CA ASP A 418 -12.42 -3.14 34.64
C ASP A 418 -11.67 -2.03 33.90
N TYR A 419 -10.35 -2.18 33.74
CA TYR A 419 -9.54 -1.20 33.03
C TYR A 419 -8.38 -1.84 32.28
N SER A 420 -7.97 -1.12 31.24
CA SER A 420 -6.82 -1.48 30.40
C SER A 420 -6.02 -0.24 30.04
N ALA A 421 -4.70 -0.35 30.12
CA ALA A 421 -3.75 0.68 29.74
C ALA A 421 -2.81 0.16 28.65
N VAL A 422 -2.72 0.87 27.52
CA VAL A 422 -1.82 0.54 26.40
C VAL A 422 -0.68 1.56 26.38
N LEU A 423 0.57 1.07 26.32
CA LEU A 423 1.78 1.88 26.42
C LEU A 423 2.76 1.56 25.28
N ALA A 424 3.35 2.57 24.68
CA ALA A 424 4.36 2.39 23.63
C ALA A 424 5.71 3.01 24.05
N ASN A 425 6.74 2.16 24.18
CA ASN A 425 8.13 2.61 24.37
C ASN A 425 8.89 2.52 23.05
N ASN A 426 8.90 3.61 22.27
CA ASN A 426 9.68 3.72 21.03
C ASN A 426 11.09 4.31 21.28
N THR A 427 11.68 4.04 22.45
CA THR A 427 13.02 4.49 22.82
C THR A 427 13.99 3.32 22.96
N SER A 428 15.28 3.59 22.88
CA SER A 428 16.36 2.62 23.10
C SER A 428 16.60 2.30 24.58
N THR A 429 15.81 2.86 25.49
CA THR A 429 16.01 2.74 26.94
C THR A 429 14.80 2.14 27.62
N GLU A 430 15.05 1.34 28.66
CA GLU A 430 14.00 0.85 29.54
C GLU A 430 13.32 2.02 30.27
N GLN A 431 11.99 2.00 30.35
CA GLN A 431 11.18 2.99 31.06
C GLN A 431 10.57 2.36 32.31
N ASN A 432 10.52 3.10 33.41
CA ASN A 432 10.01 2.60 34.69
C ASN A 432 8.76 3.40 35.10
N TYR A 433 7.71 2.68 35.51
CA TYR A 433 6.41 3.25 35.86
C TYR A 433 5.98 2.84 37.27
N THR A 434 5.36 3.78 38.00
CA THR A 434 4.55 3.53 39.19
C THR A 434 3.10 3.89 38.85
N PHE A 435 2.19 2.94 39.00
CA PHE A 435 0.76 3.15 38.82
C PHE A 435 0.07 3.27 40.17
N THR A 436 -0.79 4.27 40.32
CA THR A 436 -1.72 4.40 41.45
C THR A 436 -3.15 4.32 40.94
N VAL A 437 -3.89 3.28 41.32
CA VAL A 437 -5.27 3.02 40.87
C VAL A 437 -6.25 3.30 42.00
N LYS A 438 -7.28 4.09 41.70
CA LYS A 438 -8.32 4.46 42.67
C LYS A 438 -9.65 4.76 42.00
N ASN A 439 -10.72 4.69 42.80
CA ASN A 439 -12.08 5.02 42.39
C ASN A 439 -12.61 4.20 41.19
N LEU A 440 -12.10 2.98 41.02
CA LEU A 440 -12.63 1.96 40.12
C LEU A 440 -12.95 0.72 40.96
N ASP A 441 -14.00 -0.01 40.58
CA ASP A 441 -14.44 -1.21 41.32
C ASP A 441 -13.37 -2.32 41.27
N HIS A 442 -12.62 -2.43 40.17
CA HIS A 442 -11.49 -3.36 40.04
C HIS A 442 -10.11 -2.77 40.41
N ALA A 443 -10.04 -1.66 41.15
CA ALA A 443 -8.77 -1.05 41.54
C ALA A 443 -7.83 -1.98 42.34
N ALA A 444 -8.37 -2.98 43.04
CA ALA A 444 -7.61 -3.94 43.84
C ALA A 444 -7.27 -5.24 43.10
N SER A 445 -7.74 -5.41 41.86
CA SER A 445 -7.61 -6.65 41.10
C SER A 445 -6.19 -6.82 40.56
N ALA A 446 -5.74 -8.07 40.44
CA ALA A 446 -4.52 -8.38 39.70
C ALA A 446 -4.61 -7.87 38.25
N VAL A 447 -3.50 -7.37 37.73
CA VAL A 447 -3.38 -6.99 36.32
C VAL A 447 -2.47 -7.95 35.57
N GLN A 448 -2.85 -8.27 34.34
CA GLN A 448 -2.07 -9.01 33.37
C GLN A 448 -1.26 -8.05 32.50
N VAL A 449 -0.01 -8.39 32.21
CA VAL A 449 0.88 -7.59 31.36
C VAL A 449 1.21 -8.37 30.08
N TRP A 450 0.85 -7.78 28.95
CA TRP A 450 1.06 -8.33 27.61
C TRP A 450 2.09 -7.49 26.85
N GLU A 451 3.08 -8.14 26.23
CA GLU A 451 4.20 -7.50 25.50
C GLU A 451 4.18 -7.91 24.03
N THR A 452 4.40 -6.93 23.15
CA THR A 452 4.89 -7.11 21.79
C THR A 452 6.23 -6.41 21.65
N ARG A 453 7.26 -7.13 21.21
CA ARG A 453 8.58 -6.57 20.87
C ARG A 453 9.24 -7.40 19.76
N GLY A 454 10.34 -6.89 19.19
CA GLY A 454 11.20 -7.66 18.28
C GLY A 454 11.85 -8.91 18.91
N PRO A 455 12.62 -9.68 18.13
CA PRO A 455 13.25 -10.92 18.57
C PRO A 455 14.35 -10.68 19.63
N ASP A 456 14.63 -11.71 20.42
CA ASP A 456 15.89 -11.83 21.17
C ASP A 456 16.97 -12.44 20.26
N ASP A 457 16.73 -13.67 19.78
CA ASP A 457 17.64 -14.45 18.92
C ASP A 457 16.87 -15.35 17.92
N GLY A 458 15.53 -15.29 17.89
CA GLY A 458 14.68 -16.19 17.09
C GLY A 458 13.92 -15.50 15.95
N ALA A 459 12.73 -16.03 15.64
CA ALA A 459 11.86 -15.48 14.59
C ALA A 459 11.47 -14.03 14.92
N TYR A 460 11.32 -13.19 13.89
CA TYR A 460 11.13 -11.74 14.05
C TYR A 460 9.89 -11.36 14.89
N ASP A 461 8.90 -12.26 14.98
CA ASP A 461 7.64 -12.11 15.70
C ASP A 461 7.53 -12.97 16.97
N GLU A 462 8.62 -13.60 17.43
CA GLU A 462 8.60 -14.56 18.55
C GLU A 462 8.05 -13.97 19.86
N ASN A 463 8.18 -12.65 20.02
CA ASN A 463 7.75 -11.89 21.18
C ASN A 463 6.45 -11.09 20.93
N TYR A 464 5.66 -11.39 19.90
CA TYR A 464 4.40 -10.71 19.63
C TYR A 464 3.28 -11.24 20.56
N LEU A 465 2.55 -10.30 21.17
CA LEU A 465 1.40 -10.48 22.06
C LEU A 465 1.57 -11.60 23.12
N LYS A 466 2.63 -11.53 23.92
CA LYS A 466 2.92 -12.50 24.99
C LYS A 466 2.47 -11.98 26.35
N ASN A 467 1.70 -12.77 27.10
CA ASN A 467 1.50 -12.51 28.53
C ASN A 467 2.81 -12.82 29.28
N ILE A 468 3.47 -11.79 29.80
CA ILE A 468 4.80 -11.91 30.40
C ILE A 468 4.77 -11.97 31.93
N MET A 469 3.73 -11.44 32.56
CA MET A 469 3.56 -11.47 34.02
C MET A 469 2.15 -11.06 34.46
N ALA A 470 1.82 -11.39 35.71
CA ALA A 470 0.71 -10.82 36.45
C ALA A 470 1.24 -10.03 37.66
N ILE A 471 0.60 -8.92 38.01
CA ILE A 471 0.98 -8.07 39.14
C ILE A 471 -0.21 -7.90 40.07
N GLU A 472 0.01 -8.15 41.36
CA GLU A 472 -0.95 -7.91 42.43
C GLU A 472 -0.74 -6.49 43.00
N PRO A 473 -1.70 -5.56 42.87
CA PRO A 473 -1.55 -4.22 43.39
C PRO A 473 -1.47 -4.18 44.93
N GLU A 474 -0.52 -3.42 45.46
CA GLU A 474 -0.37 -3.22 46.90
C GLU A 474 -1.29 -2.10 47.40
N LYS A 475 -2.05 -2.36 48.46
CA LYS A 475 -2.88 -1.34 49.09
C LYS A 475 -2.03 -0.21 49.66
N SER A 476 -2.30 1.03 49.25
CA SER A 476 -1.67 2.25 49.76
C SER A 476 -2.67 3.14 50.51
N SER A 477 -2.23 4.31 50.97
CA SER A 477 -3.13 5.31 51.57
C SER A 477 -4.03 6.03 50.57
N ASP A 478 -3.69 5.98 49.27
CA ASP A 478 -4.38 6.70 48.18
C ASP A 478 -4.85 5.75 47.06
N GLY A 479 -5.18 4.50 47.41
CA GLY A 479 -5.67 3.49 46.46
C GLY A 479 -4.83 2.23 46.48
N TYR A 480 -4.47 1.74 45.29
CA TYR A 480 -3.63 0.57 45.09
C TYR A 480 -2.46 0.92 44.16
N VAL A 481 -1.28 0.36 44.43
CA VAL A 481 -0.05 0.74 43.74
C VAL A 481 0.64 -0.49 43.17
N TYR A 482 1.15 -0.38 41.95
CA TYR A 482 2.05 -1.36 41.36
C TYR A 482 3.11 -0.68 40.49
N GLN A 483 4.16 -1.42 40.14
CA GLN A 483 5.29 -0.91 39.35
C GLN A 483 5.55 -1.82 38.15
N LEU A 484 6.02 -1.23 37.05
CA LEU A 484 6.36 -1.95 35.83
C LEU A 484 7.62 -1.34 35.19
N SER A 485 8.53 -2.21 34.75
CA SER A 485 9.64 -1.85 33.87
C SER A 485 9.30 -2.28 32.44
N VAL A 486 9.33 -1.33 31.51
CA VAL A 486 8.97 -1.51 30.10
C VAL A 486 10.25 -1.49 29.27
N LYS A 487 10.52 -2.58 28.56
CA LYS A 487 11.72 -2.74 27.74
C LYS A 487 11.79 -1.72 26.58
N PRO A 488 12.98 -1.41 26.06
CA PRO A 488 13.13 -0.67 24.80
C PRO A 488 12.29 -1.28 23.68
N TYR A 489 11.83 -0.44 22.75
CA TYR A 489 11.11 -0.84 21.53
C TYR A 489 10.01 -1.88 21.77
N SER A 490 9.08 -1.58 22.69
CA SER A 490 8.00 -2.49 23.05
C SER A 490 6.63 -1.80 23.12
N LEU A 491 5.60 -2.55 22.77
CA LEU A 491 4.19 -2.22 22.97
C LEU A 491 3.66 -3.09 24.10
N ILE A 492 3.07 -2.47 25.11
CA ILE A 492 2.57 -3.15 26.30
C ILE A 492 1.07 -2.91 26.44
N THR A 493 0.33 -3.91 26.92
CA THR A 493 -1.01 -3.71 27.49
C THR A 493 -1.06 -4.26 28.91
N ILE A 494 -1.54 -3.45 29.85
CA ILE A 494 -1.82 -3.81 31.24
C ILE A 494 -3.33 -3.86 31.38
N SER A 495 -3.91 -4.97 31.84
CA SER A 495 -5.37 -5.09 31.93
C SER A 495 -5.82 -5.93 33.12
N THR A 496 -6.99 -5.62 33.67
CA THR A 496 -7.69 -6.51 34.62
C THR A 496 -8.40 -7.67 33.93
N LEU A 497 -8.54 -7.62 32.60
CA LEU A 497 -9.17 -8.68 31.81
C LEU A 497 -8.25 -9.88 31.62
N GLU A 498 -8.85 -11.06 31.66
CA GLU A 498 -8.23 -12.29 31.17
C GLU A 498 -8.55 -12.45 29.68
N VAL A 499 -7.51 -12.51 28.85
CA VAL A 499 -7.63 -12.54 27.39
C VAL A 499 -6.95 -13.78 26.83
N GLN A 500 -7.54 -14.31 25.75
CA GLN A 500 -6.92 -15.31 24.89
C GLN A 500 -6.66 -14.65 23.53
N PRO A 501 -5.40 -14.59 23.05
CA PRO A 501 -5.08 -14.13 21.71
C PRO A 501 -5.81 -14.90 20.63
N VAL A 502 -6.12 -14.24 19.52
CA VAL A 502 -6.68 -14.90 18.35
C VAL A 502 -5.54 -15.49 17.53
N ASP A 503 -5.77 -16.66 16.94
CA ASP A 503 -4.81 -17.24 16.00
C ASP A 503 -4.84 -16.47 14.68
N LEU A 504 -3.74 -15.79 14.39
CA LEU A 504 -3.52 -15.00 13.18
C LEU A 504 -2.71 -15.75 12.10
N THR A 505 -2.43 -17.04 12.32
CA THR A 505 -1.70 -17.84 11.33
C THR A 505 -2.59 -18.22 10.15
N ASP A 506 -2.01 -18.24 8.95
CA ASP A 506 -2.60 -18.81 7.76
C ASP A 506 -1.63 -19.79 7.10
N ASP A 507 -1.95 -21.07 7.21
CA ASP A 507 -1.13 -22.16 6.64
C ASP A 507 -1.41 -22.39 5.14
N THR A 508 -2.26 -21.55 4.52
CA THR A 508 -2.58 -21.65 3.09
C THR A 508 -1.33 -21.33 2.29
N PRO A 509 -0.82 -22.26 1.46
CA PRO A 509 0.38 -22.01 0.68
C PRO A 509 0.16 -20.84 -0.28
N GLN A 510 1.10 -19.91 -0.30
CA GLN A 510 1.21 -18.97 -1.41
C GLN A 510 1.60 -19.75 -2.67
N GLU A 511 0.79 -19.64 -3.72
CA GLU A 511 1.00 -20.32 -5.00
C GLU A 511 1.10 -19.29 -6.13
N ARG A 512 1.87 -19.62 -7.17
CA ARG A 512 1.93 -18.82 -8.39
C ARG A 512 0.69 -19.06 -9.25
N LEU A 513 0.21 -18.04 -9.96
CA LEU A 513 -0.80 -18.25 -10.99
C LEU A 513 -0.17 -19.01 -12.16
N ALA A 514 -0.62 -20.25 -12.38
CA ALA A 514 -0.05 -21.12 -13.39
C ALA A 514 -0.31 -20.63 -14.83
N LEU A 515 0.71 -20.77 -15.67
CA LEU A 515 0.63 -20.64 -17.12
C LEU A 515 0.43 -22.03 -17.78
N PRO A 516 -0.43 -22.15 -18.81
CA PRO A 516 -1.18 -21.05 -19.42
C PRO A 516 -2.36 -20.57 -18.56
N TYR A 517 -2.60 -19.26 -18.59
CA TYR A 517 -3.81 -18.63 -18.08
C TYR A 517 -4.60 -18.05 -19.26
N SER A 518 -5.92 -18.12 -19.23
CA SER A 518 -6.77 -17.54 -20.27
C SER A 518 -8.09 -17.05 -19.72
N ASP A 519 -8.63 -16.00 -20.31
CA ASP A 519 -9.99 -15.53 -20.06
C ASP A 519 -10.67 -15.18 -21.39
N VAL A 520 -11.84 -15.79 -21.62
CA VAL A 520 -12.70 -15.53 -22.78
C VAL A 520 -13.95 -14.74 -22.38
N PHE A 521 -14.04 -14.30 -21.12
CA PHE A 521 -15.08 -13.44 -20.55
C PHE A 521 -16.52 -14.01 -20.56
N GLU A 522 -16.72 -15.24 -21.05
CA GLU A 522 -18.02 -15.91 -21.09
C GLU A 522 -18.53 -16.35 -19.70
N TYR A 523 -17.63 -16.89 -18.86
CA TYR A 523 -17.95 -17.44 -17.52
C TYR A 523 -19.15 -18.41 -17.49
N ALA A 524 -19.38 -19.16 -18.57
CA ALA A 524 -20.50 -20.10 -18.70
C ALA A 524 -20.44 -21.28 -17.70
N ASP A 525 -19.31 -21.48 -17.04
CA ASP A 525 -19.10 -22.46 -15.96
C ASP A 525 -19.44 -21.93 -14.56
N LYS A 526 -19.71 -20.62 -14.42
CA LYS A 526 -20.10 -19.96 -13.17
C LYS A 526 -21.63 -19.86 -13.03
N ALA A 527 -22.07 -19.34 -11.88
CA ALA A 527 -23.48 -19.07 -11.64
C ALA A 527 -24.02 -18.04 -12.67
N GLU A 528 -25.32 -18.12 -12.98
CA GLU A 528 -25.96 -17.27 -14.00
C GLU A 528 -25.82 -15.76 -13.69
N ASP A 529 -25.79 -15.41 -12.40
CA ASP A 529 -25.64 -14.05 -11.87
C ASP A 529 -24.19 -13.68 -11.51
N TYR A 530 -23.19 -14.48 -11.90
CA TYR A 530 -21.79 -14.26 -11.55
C TYR A 530 -21.27 -12.88 -11.97
N LEU A 531 -21.47 -12.51 -13.24
CA LEU A 531 -21.07 -11.19 -13.76
C LEU A 531 -21.87 -10.06 -13.11
N GLU A 532 -23.19 -10.24 -12.98
CA GLU A 532 -24.08 -9.23 -12.40
C GLU A 532 -23.66 -8.88 -10.96
N ASN A 533 -23.41 -9.90 -10.13
CA ASN A 533 -23.00 -9.75 -8.73
C ASN A 533 -21.66 -9.04 -8.56
N ARG A 534 -20.83 -9.02 -9.61
CA ARG A 534 -19.52 -8.36 -9.65
C ARG A 534 -19.54 -7.01 -10.37
N GLY A 535 -20.73 -6.51 -10.73
CA GLY A 535 -20.85 -5.29 -11.52
C GLY A 535 -20.14 -5.41 -12.87
N ASN A 536 -20.11 -6.63 -13.43
CA ASN A 536 -19.42 -7.02 -14.65
C ASN A 536 -17.89 -6.95 -14.60
N ALA A 537 -17.28 -6.86 -13.41
CA ALA A 537 -15.84 -6.92 -13.29
C ALA A 537 -15.31 -8.34 -13.61
N PRO A 538 -14.35 -8.49 -14.54
CA PRO A 538 -13.75 -9.79 -14.83
C PRO A 538 -12.87 -10.28 -13.68
N ARG A 539 -12.40 -11.52 -13.80
CA ARG A 539 -11.50 -12.12 -12.81
C ARG A 539 -10.15 -11.43 -12.79
N TYR A 540 -9.62 -11.23 -11.59
CA TYR A 540 -8.22 -10.87 -11.34
C TYR A 540 -7.75 -9.53 -11.94
N THR A 541 -8.65 -8.69 -12.43
CA THR A 541 -8.27 -7.39 -13.00
C THR A 541 -8.22 -6.29 -11.94
N THR A 542 -7.28 -5.38 -12.08
CA THR A 542 -7.22 -4.14 -11.30
C THR A 542 -7.03 -2.96 -12.24
N ASP A 543 -8.03 -2.08 -12.28
CA ASP A 543 -8.03 -0.91 -13.16
C ASP A 543 -7.24 0.24 -12.53
N LEU A 544 -6.28 0.79 -13.27
CA LEU A 544 -5.50 1.94 -12.82
C LEU A 544 -6.01 3.25 -13.43
N GLY A 545 -6.58 3.17 -14.63
CA GLY A 545 -7.29 4.24 -15.32
C GLY A 545 -8.41 3.65 -16.16
N GLY A 546 -9.48 4.42 -16.37
CA GLY A 546 -10.70 3.93 -17.01
C GLY A 546 -11.48 2.97 -16.11
N ALA A 547 -12.37 2.19 -16.72
CA ALA A 547 -13.09 1.11 -16.06
C ALA A 547 -13.31 -0.01 -17.10
N PHE A 548 -12.97 -1.25 -16.76
CA PHE A 548 -13.03 -2.40 -17.67
C PHE A 548 -14.11 -3.37 -17.19
N GLU A 549 -15.21 -3.45 -17.95
CA GLU A 549 -16.39 -4.26 -17.61
C GLU A 549 -16.72 -5.22 -18.75
N VAL A 550 -17.14 -6.43 -18.40
CA VAL A 550 -17.64 -7.41 -19.36
C VAL A 550 -19.02 -7.00 -19.87
N GLU A 551 -19.17 -6.93 -21.18
CA GLU A 551 -20.41 -6.61 -21.85
C GLU A 551 -20.90 -7.77 -22.70
N GLN A 552 -22.19 -8.06 -22.61
CA GLN A 552 -22.83 -8.98 -23.52
C GLN A 552 -23.07 -8.31 -24.88
N THR A 553 -22.59 -8.94 -25.95
CA THR A 553 -22.75 -8.48 -27.33
C THR A 553 -23.41 -9.57 -28.19
N ASP A 554 -23.72 -9.25 -29.45
CA ASP A 554 -24.19 -10.24 -30.42
C ASP A 554 -23.14 -11.33 -30.73
N GLU A 555 -21.87 -11.09 -30.40
CA GLU A 555 -20.74 -12.00 -30.63
C GLU A 555 -20.34 -12.81 -29.40
N GLY A 556 -21.00 -12.60 -28.25
CA GLY A 556 -20.63 -13.19 -26.96
C GLY A 556 -20.32 -12.13 -25.90
N ASN A 557 -19.78 -12.55 -24.77
CA ASN A 557 -19.30 -11.64 -23.73
C ASN A 557 -17.89 -11.15 -24.08
N VAL A 558 -17.66 -9.83 -24.01
CA VAL A 558 -16.34 -9.23 -24.29
C VAL A 558 -15.99 -8.24 -23.19
N LEU A 559 -14.70 -8.06 -22.91
CA LEU A 559 -14.26 -7.03 -21.98
C LEU A 559 -14.21 -5.67 -22.69
N THR A 560 -14.90 -4.66 -22.17
CA THR A 560 -14.96 -3.32 -22.77
C THR A 560 -14.50 -2.26 -21.79
N GLN A 561 -13.61 -1.37 -22.26
CA GLN A 561 -13.31 -0.12 -21.58
C GLN A 561 -14.54 0.81 -21.63
N GLN A 562 -14.96 1.37 -20.50
CA GLN A 562 -16.24 2.09 -20.37
C GLN A 562 -16.14 3.62 -20.45
N ILE A 563 -14.96 4.19 -20.28
CA ILE A 563 -14.78 5.63 -20.03
C ILE A 563 -14.28 6.34 -21.28
N THR A 564 -15.16 7.09 -21.93
CA THR A 564 -14.79 8.01 -23.00
C THR A 564 -14.29 9.34 -22.45
N ASP A 565 -13.67 10.15 -23.30
CA ASP A 565 -13.10 11.46 -22.92
C ASP A 565 -14.14 12.41 -22.27
N ASP A 566 -15.42 12.34 -22.69
CA ASP A 566 -16.52 13.11 -22.12
C ASP A 566 -17.07 12.54 -20.80
N LEU A 567 -16.81 11.26 -20.51
CA LEU A 567 -17.18 10.59 -19.26
C LEU A 567 -16.12 10.75 -18.16
N ARG A 568 -15.02 11.46 -18.43
CA ARG A 568 -13.98 11.72 -17.42
C ARG A 568 -14.50 12.55 -16.25
N GLY A 569 -14.39 11.97 -15.05
CA GLY A 569 -14.89 12.52 -13.81
C GLY A 569 -14.27 13.86 -13.38
N ILE A 570 -14.78 14.39 -12.27
CA ILE A 570 -14.10 15.39 -11.46
C ILE A 570 -12.99 14.65 -10.71
N GLU A 571 -11.75 14.91 -11.12
CA GLU A 571 -10.56 14.24 -10.61
C GLU A 571 -10.32 14.54 -9.13
N TRP A 572 -9.91 13.52 -8.38
CA TRP A 572 -9.27 13.73 -7.09
C TRP A 572 -7.81 14.16 -7.30
N GLY A 573 -7.02 13.35 -8.00
CA GLY A 573 -5.63 13.64 -8.33
C GLY A 573 -5.43 13.65 -9.85
N MET A 574 -4.97 12.51 -10.36
CA MET A 574 -4.76 12.29 -11.78
C MET A 574 -5.11 10.85 -12.11
N THR A 575 -6.03 10.66 -13.05
CA THR A 575 -6.30 9.36 -13.66
C THR A 575 -5.41 9.19 -14.90
N PRO A 576 -4.61 8.10 -15.01
CA PRO A 576 -3.80 7.83 -16.20
C PRO A 576 -4.67 7.42 -17.40
N GLU A 577 -4.04 7.21 -18.56
CA GLU A 577 -4.73 6.54 -19.68
C GLU A 577 -5.24 5.15 -19.25
N PRO A 578 -6.35 4.68 -19.85
CA PRO A 578 -6.96 3.41 -19.45
C PRO A 578 -6.02 2.21 -19.51
N VAL A 579 -5.89 1.54 -18.37
CA VAL A 579 -5.11 0.31 -18.26
C VAL A 579 -5.67 -0.55 -17.14
N THR A 580 -5.80 -1.84 -17.42
CA THR A 580 -6.10 -2.87 -16.43
C THR A 580 -5.00 -3.92 -16.44
N THR A 581 -4.58 -4.35 -15.26
CA THR A 581 -3.52 -5.34 -15.08
C THR A 581 -4.04 -6.55 -14.32
N LEU A 582 -3.48 -7.72 -14.61
CA LEU A 582 -3.91 -8.99 -14.03
C LEU A 582 -2.80 -10.05 -13.99
N GLY A 583 -2.98 -11.00 -13.08
CA GLY A 583 -2.16 -12.19 -12.95
C GLY A 583 -1.05 -12.03 -11.92
N ASP A 584 0.11 -12.63 -12.18
CA ASP A 584 1.17 -12.80 -11.20
C ASP A 584 2.40 -11.93 -11.50
N ASP A 585 2.93 -11.24 -10.48
CA ASP A 585 4.11 -10.39 -10.58
C ASP A 585 5.43 -11.17 -10.73
N THR A 586 5.39 -12.50 -10.63
CA THR A 586 6.53 -13.40 -10.81
C THR A 586 6.70 -13.91 -12.25
N TRP A 587 5.75 -13.64 -13.15
CA TRP A 587 5.89 -14.05 -14.55
C TRP A 587 7.06 -13.33 -15.23
N ALA A 588 7.97 -14.10 -15.81
CA ALA A 588 9.24 -13.62 -16.36
C ALA A 588 9.28 -13.76 -17.88
N ASN A 589 9.04 -14.96 -18.40
CA ASN A 589 9.16 -15.27 -19.82
C ASN A 589 7.85 -15.88 -20.28
N TYR A 590 7.09 -15.15 -21.08
CA TYR A 590 5.75 -15.55 -21.45
C TYR A 590 5.24 -14.73 -22.64
N THR A 591 4.12 -15.17 -23.18
CA THR A 591 3.39 -14.50 -24.26
C THR A 591 2.06 -13.99 -23.74
N VAL A 592 1.69 -12.76 -24.08
CA VAL A 592 0.33 -12.24 -23.94
C VAL A 592 -0.27 -12.07 -25.32
N SER A 593 -1.45 -12.63 -25.52
CA SER A 593 -2.24 -12.50 -26.74
C SER A 593 -3.67 -12.16 -26.40
N ALA A 594 -4.29 -11.23 -27.13
CA ALA A 594 -5.71 -10.95 -27.04
C ALA A 594 -6.23 -10.44 -28.38
N LYS A 595 -7.51 -10.66 -28.66
CA LYS A 595 -8.22 -9.91 -29.70
C LYS A 595 -8.57 -8.52 -29.15
N VAL A 596 -8.40 -7.51 -29.99
CA VAL A 596 -8.80 -6.13 -29.71
C VAL A 596 -9.72 -5.63 -30.83
N LYS A 597 -10.73 -4.84 -30.47
CA LYS A 597 -11.59 -4.13 -31.41
C LYS A 597 -11.63 -2.66 -31.00
N LEU A 598 -11.33 -1.78 -31.96
CA LEU A 598 -11.29 -0.34 -31.69
C LEU A 598 -12.69 0.26 -31.76
N ASP A 599 -12.97 1.24 -30.89
CA ASP A 599 -14.28 1.91 -30.83
C ASP A 599 -14.64 2.49 -32.21
N GLU A 600 -15.82 2.18 -32.72
CA GLU A 600 -16.30 2.70 -34.01
C GLU A 600 -16.40 4.24 -34.03
N ASN A 601 -16.53 4.87 -32.86
CA ASN A 601 -16.60 6.32 -32.69
C ASN A 601 -15.23 6.96 -32.36
N GLY A 602 -14.19 6.16 -32.13
CA GLY A 602 -12.86 6.65 -31.80
C GLY A 602 -12.24 7.49 -32.93
N ASP A 603 -11.38 8.43 -32.53
CA ASP A 603 -10.65 9.28 -33.47
C ASP A 603 -9.35 8.63 -33.99
N GLU A 604 -8.53 9.37 -34.73
CA GLU A 604 -7.28 8.83 -35.30
C GLU A 604 -6.24 8.41 -34.25
N GLU A 605 -6.35 8.86 -32.99
CA GLU A 605 -5.45 8.50 -31.89
C GLU A 605 -5.98 7.35 -31.01
N CYS A 606 -7.23 6.92 -31.23
CA CYS A 606 -7.84 5.77 -30.56
C CYS A 606 -6.94 4.52 -30.69
N TYR A 607 -6.62 3.88 -29.56
CA TYR A 607 -5.75 2.70 -29.53
C TYR A 607 -6.18 1.66 -28.50
N ALA A 608 -5.85 0.41 -28.79
CA ALA A 608 -5.90 -0.70 -27.83
C ALA A 608 -4.58 -1.47 -27.85
N GLY A 609 -4.24 -2.14 -26.76
CA GLY A 609 -2.95 -2.83 -26.64
C GLY A 609 -2.90 -3.94 -25.60
N VAL A 610 -1.89 -4.79 -25.75
CA VAL A 610 -1.54 -5.86 -24.81
C VAL A 610 -0.13 -5.65 -24.29
N GLY A 611 0.13 -6.01 -23.04
CA GLY A 611 1.45 -5.90 -22.44
C GLY A 611 1.79 -6.98 -21.44
N LEU A 612 3.08 -7.06 -21.13
CA LEU A 612 3.70 -8.03 -20.23
C LEU A 612 4.74 -7.34 -19.33
N ARG A 613 5.12 -8.02 -18.25
CA ARG A 613 6.04 -7.55 -17.20
C ARG A 613 5.58 -6.21 -16.60
N TYR A 614 4.27 -6.06 -16.38
CA TYR A 614 3.70 -4.90 -15.71
C TYR A 614 3.94 -5.00 -14.19
N ILE A 615 4.62 -4.02 -13.58
CA ILE A 615 5.03 -4.09 -12.16
C ILE A 615 4.74 -2.83 -11.35
N ASN A 616 4.55 -1.67 -12.01
CA ASN A 616 4.26 -0.41 -11.33
C ASN A 616 2.79 -0.01 -11.54
N ALA A 617 2.02 0.08 -10.46
CA ALA A 617 0.60 0.40 -10.47
C ALA A 617 0.30 1.73 -9.76
N SER A 618 0.89 2.83 -10.27
CA SER A 618 0.57 4.20 -9.83
C SER A 618 0.25 5.08 -11.03
N ALA A 619 -0.58 6.11 -10.86
CA ALA A 619 -0.98 6.99 -11.96
C ALA A 619 0.22 7.53 -12.77
N LYS A 620 1.32 7.88 -12.09
CA LYS A 620 2.53 8.43 -12.71
C LYS A 620 3.39 7.39 -13.43
N LEU A 621 3.25 6.11 -13.10
CA LEU A 621 4.05 5.00 -13.63
C LEU A 621 3.19 3.95 -14.35
N SER A 622 1.98 4.34 -14.79
CA SER A 622 0.97 3.50 -15.43
C SER A 622 1.41 2.87 -16.76
N ARG A 623 2.41 3.45 -17.43
CA ARG A 623 3.06 2.84 -18.61
C ARG A 623 4.22 1.97 -18.14
N SER A 624 3.91 0.86 -17.48
CA SER A 624 4.89 -0.11 -16.94
C SER A 624 5.09 -1.29 -17.89
N GLY A 625 6.32 -1.83 -17.91
CA GLY A 625 6.64 -3.08 -18.62
C GLY A 625 6.81 -2.89 -20.13
N TYR A 626 6.42 -3.90 -20.89
CA TYR A 626 6.46 -3.88 -22.36
C TYR A 626 5.05 -4.00 -22.93
N ARG A 627 4.74 -3.24 -23.98
CA ARG A 627 3.41 -3.29 -24.61
C ARG A 627 3.44 -3.11 -26.12
N LEU A 628 2.49 -3.74 -26.79
CA LEU A 628 2.17 -3.52 -28.20
C LEU A 628 0.83 -2.78 -28.28
N GLU A 629 0.85 -1.57 -28.83
CA GLU A 629 -0.33 -0.74 -29.10
C GLU A 629 -0.69 -0.82 -30.60
N LEU A 630 -1.98 -0.87 -30.91
CA LEU A 630 -2.55 -0.73 -32.24
C LEU A 630 -3.47 0.49 -32.27
N VAL A 631 -3.15 1.43 -33.15
CA VAL A 631 -3.87 2.69 -33.34
C VAL A 631 -4.88 2.55 -34.47
N ARG A 632 -5.98 3.29 -34.42
CA ARG A 632 -7.07 3.30 -35.41
C ARG A 632 -6.64 3.61 -36.85
N THR A 633 -5.52 4.28 -37.04
CA THR A 633 -4.92 4.53 -38.35
C THR A 633 -4.21 3.30 -38.94
N GLY A 634 -4.15 2.19 -38.20
CA GLY A 634 -3.38 0.97 -38.49
C GLY A 634 -1.91 1.07 -38.11
N ASP A 635 -1.49 2.16 -37.47
CA ASP A 635 -0.14 2.29 -36.93
C ASP A 635 0.00 1.44 -35.66
N TRP A 636 1.17 0.83 -35.46
CA TRP A 636 1.46 0.04 -34.27
C TRP A 636 2.75 0.50 -33.61
N ARG A 637 2.84 0.35 -32.28
CA ARG A 637 4.01 0.74 -31.48
C ARG A 637 4.33 -0.36 -30.47
N LEU A 638 5.58 -0.82 -30.47
CA LEU A 638 6.15 -1.67 -29.42
C LEU A 638 6.94 -0.78 -28.46
N CYS A 639 6.55 -0.76 -27.20
CA CYS A 639 7.11 0.15 -26.20
C CYS A 639 7.74 -0.60 -25.01
N SER A 640 8.73 0.04 -24.39
CA SER A 640 9.32 -0.29 -23.09
C SER A 640 9.09 0.90 -22.17
N ASN A 641 8.25 0.73 -21.16
CA ASN A 641 7.70 1.85 -20.39
C ASN A 641 7.25 2.98 -21.33
N SER A 642 7.67 4.23 -21.11
CA SER A 642 7.33 5.36 -21.98
C SER A 642 8.13 5.44 -23.30
N GLU A 643 9.10 4.56 -23.54
CA GLU A 643 9.96 4.57 -24.74
C GLU A 643 9.39 3.69 -25.85
N THR A 644 9.41 4.19 -27.09
CA THR A 644 9.10 3.38 -28.28
C THR A 644 10.34 2.64 -28.75
N LEU A 645 10.28 1.31 -28.79
CA LEU A 645 11.35 0.44 -29.27
C LEU A 645 11.26 0.20 -30.78
N ALA A 646 10.05 0.02 -31.28
CA ALA A 646 9.76 -0.18 -32.70
C ALA A 646 8.36 0.33 -33.04
N GLU A 647 8.15 0.75 -34.27
CA GLU A 647 6.85 1.18 -34.77
C GLU A 647 6.71 0.86 -36.26
N GLY A 648 5.47 0.82 -36.73
CA GLY A 648 5.16 0.57 -38.13
C GLY A 648 3.68 0.71 -38.42
N LYS A 649 3.25 0.18 -39.55
CA LYS A 649 1.85 0.24 -40.01
C LYS A 649 1.41 -1.11 -40.56
N LEU A 650 0.18 -1.52 -40.25
CA LEU A 650 -0.41 -2.73 -40.80
C LEU A 650 -0.92 -2.49 -42.22
N ASP A 651 -0.65 -3.45 -43.11
CA ASP A 651 -1.21 -3.47 -44.45
C ASP A 651 -2.68 -3.88 -44.42
N LYS A 652 -3.55 -3.14 -45.10
CA LYS A 652 -5.00 -3.44 -45.22
C LYS A 652 -5.71 -3.56 -43.86
N PHE A 653 -5.39 -2.66 -42.95
CA PHE A 653 -6.06 -2.52 -41.66
C PHE A 653 -7.51 -2.02 -41.81
N ASP A 654 -8.41 -2.54 -40.98
CA ASP A 654 -9.80 -2.08 -40.87
C ASP A 654 -10.17 -1.99 -39.38
N PRO A 655 -10.30 -0.77 -38.82
CA PRO A 655 -10.54 -0.59 -37.39
C PRO A 655 -11.87 -1.19 -36.90
N ALA A 656 -12.81 -1.51 -37.79
CA ALA A 656 -14.09 -2.13 -37.44
C ALA A 656 -13.99 -3.63 -37.16
N LEU A 657 -12.85 -4.26 -37.47
CA LEU A 657 -12.62 -5.70 -37.28
C LEU A 657 -11.83 -6.00 -36.01
N TRP A 658 -12.02 -7.22 -35.49
CA TRP A 658 -11.16 -7.76 -34.46
C TRP A 658 -9.74 -7.99 -35.00
N HIS A 659 -8.76 -7.58 -34.21
CA HIS A 659 -7.35 -7.80 -34.50
C HIS A 659 -6.67 -8.51 -33.34
N THR A 660 -5.94 -9.58 -33.63
CA THR A 660 -5.16 -10.28 -32.60
C THR A 660 -3.83 -9.57 -32.40
N LEU A 661 -3.55 -9.11 -31.19
CA LEU A 661 -2.25 -8.59 -30.80
C LEU A 661 -1.54 -9.62 -29.93
N THR A 662 -0.23 -9.78 -30.15
CA THR A 662 0.60 -10.71 -29.39
C THR A 662 1.94 -10.07 -29.07
N VAL A 663 2.36 -10.16 -27.81
CA VAL A 663 3.70 -9.77 -27.36
C VAL A 663 4.32 -10.91 -26.55
N THR A 664 5.58 -11.25 -26.86
CA THR A 664 6.31 -12.35 -26.23
C THR A 664 7.63 -11.84 -25.69
N ALA A 665 7.89 -12.09 -24.41
CA ALA A 665 9.20 -11.91 -23.80
C ALA A 665 9.88 -13.27 -23.61
N GLN A 666 11.06 -13.42 -24.21
CA GLN A 666 11.93 -14.58 -24.04
C GLN A 666 13.34 -14.08 -23.77
N GLY A 667 13.64 -13.87 -22.49
CA GLY A 667 14.92 -13.39 -22.00
C GLY A 667 15.10 -11.93 -22.36
N ASP A 668 16.15 -11.64 -23.13
CA ASP A 668 16.39 -10.32 -23.71
C ASP A 668 15.71 -10.11 -25.07
N VAL A 669 14.89 -11.04 -25.56
CA VAL A 669 14.20 -10.89 -26.85
C VAL A 669 12.72 -10.60 -26.64
N LEU A 670 12.28 -9.46 -27.18
CA LEU A 670 10.88 -9.06 -27.26
C LEU A 670 10.39 -9.23 -28.69
N THR A 671 9.33 -9.99 -28.89
CA THR A 671 8.69 -10.19 -30.20
C THR A 671 7.26 -9.69 -30.16
N ALA A 672 6.85 -8.99 -31.22
CA ALA A 672 5.50 -8.48 -31.38
C ALA A 672 4.89 -9.00 -32.68
N ALA A 673 3.63 -9.40 -32.63
CA ALA A 673 2.86 -9.83 -33.78
C ALA A 673 1.45 -9.22 -33.78
N ALA A 674 0.93 -8.97 -34.97
CA ALA A 674 -0.44 -8.54 -35.20
C ALA A 674 -1.08 -9.46 -36.26
N ASN A 675 -2.27 -9.97 -35.98
CA ASN A 675 -3.00 -10.92 -36.83
C ASN A 675 -2.16 -12.15 -37.22
N GLY A 676 -1.35 -12.65 -36.28
CA GLY A 676 -0.45 -13.79 -36.48
C GLY A 676 0.80 -13.51 -37.33
N VAL A 677 1.03 -12.26 -37.76
CA VAL A 677 2.23 -11.85 -38.49
C VAL A 677 3.14 -11.08 -37.56
N GLN A 678 4.40 -11.52 -37.44
CA GLN A 678 5.41 -10.81 -36.67
C GLN A 678 5.68 -9.42 -37.28
N VAL A 679 5.52 -8.37 -36.48
CA VAL A 679 5.74 -6.96 -36.88
C VAL A 679 7.04 -6.40 -36.33
N ALA A 680 7.54 -6.93 -35.21
CA ALA A 680 8.83 -6.55 -34.64
C ALA A 680 9.51 -7.70 -33.89
N SER A 681 10.84 -7.65 -33.83
CA SER A 681 11.66 -8.43 -32.91
C SER A 681 12.84 -7.56 -32.48
N VAL A 682 12.96 -7.33 -31.18
CA VAL A 682 13.93 -6.42 -30.57
C VAL A 682 14.73 -7.19 -29.53
N THR A 683 16.06 -7.10 -29.59
CA THR A 683 16.93 -7.54 -28.50
C THR A 683 17.17 -6.37 -27.56
N LEU A 684 16.81 -6.56 -26.30
CA LEU A 684 16.84 -5.55 -25.25
C LEU A 684 18.27 -5.46 -24.69
N GLU A 685 19.01 -4.45 -25.13
CA GLU A 685 20.36 -4.18 -24.60
C GLU A 685 20.29 -3.75 -23.12
N ASN A 686 19.32 -2.89 -22.80
CA ASN A 686 19.03 -2.41 -21.45
C ASN A 686 17.63 -2.89 -21.00
N ALA A 687 17.38 -4.20 -20.97
CA ALA A 687 16.13 -4.77 -20.46
C ALA A 687 16.00 -4.46 -18.95
N ALA A 688 15.33 -3.36 -18.68
CA ALA A 688 15.17 -2.86 -17.34
C ALA A 688 14.15 -3.69 -16.56
N VAL A 689 13.18 -4.37 -17.19
CA VAL A 689 12.11 -5.07 -16.47
C VAL A 689 12.23 -6.58 -16.67
N PHE A 690 12.42 -7.33 -15.57
CA PHE A 690 12.73 -8.77 -15.61
C PHE A 690 11.49 -9.65 -15.46
N SER A 691 10.50 -9.22 -14.68
CA SER A 691 9.25 -9.95 -14.41
C SER A 691 8.09 -8.99 -14.14
N GLY A 692 6.86 -9.51 -14.13
CA GLY A 692 5.64 -8.77 -13.82
C GLY A 692 4.39 -9.32 -14.54
N ARG A 693 3.24 -8.72 -14.25
CA ARG A 693 1.91 -9.12 -14.73
C ARG A 693 1.64 -8.87 -16.21
N ALA A 694 0.55 -9.44 -16.71
CA ALA A 694 -0.06 -9.00 -17.96
C ALA A 694 -0.86 -7.70 -17.77
N ALA A 695 -1.07 -6.97 -18.86
CA ALA A 695 -1.91 -5.78 -18.87
C ALA A 695 -2.60 -5.57 -20.22
N LEU A 696 -3.78 -4.95 -20.18
CA LEU A 696 -4.54 -4.49 -21.33
C LEU A 696 -4.61 -2.96 -21.29
N PHE A 697 -4.32 -2.32 -22.42
CA PHE A 697 -4.22 -0.87 -22.54
C PHE A 697 -5.27 -0.36 -23.52
N SER A 698 -5.82 0.81 -23.24
CA SER A 698 -6.76 1.49 -24.11
C SER A 698 -6.51 3.00 -24.06
N SER A 699 -6.93 3.72 -25.11
CA SER A 699 -7.28 5.14 -25.00
C SER A 699 -8.61 5.32 -24.27
N TYR A 700 -9.02 6.57 -23.99
CA TYR A 700 -10.36 6.91 -23.51
C TYR A 700 -11.43 6.76 -24.61
N ASP A 701 -11.56 5.54 -25.13
CA ASP A 701 -12.55 5.09 -26.11
C ASP A 701 -13.06 3.71 -25.71
N ARG A 702 -14.26 3.34 -26.17
CA ARG A 702 -14.90 2.05 -25.86
C ARG A 702 -14.29 0.88 -26.65
N ASN A 703 -12.99 0.68 -26.50
CA ASN A 703 -12.28 -0.45 -27.08
C ASN A 703 -12.64 -1.74 -26.34
N SER A 704 -12.78 -2.82 -27.09
CA SER A 704 -13.14 -4.15 -26.56
C SER A 704 -11.99 -5.15 -26.74
N PHE A 705 -11.95 -6.12 -25.84
CA PHE A 705 -10.96 -7.18 -25.74
C PHE A 705 -11.67 -8.53 -25.60
N ASP A 706 -11.10 -9.55 -26.23
CA ASP A 706 -11.61 -10.92 -26.16
C ASP A 706 -10.48 -11.94 -26.33
N GLU A 707 -10.72 -13.20 -25.96
CA GLU A 707 -9.78 -14.32 -26.06
C GLU A 707 -8.38 -14.00 -25.48
N LEU A 708 -8.33 -13.49 -24.25
CA LEU A 708 -7.07 -13.26 -23.55
C LEU A 708 -6.39 -14.60 -23.28
N ALA A 709 -5.14 -14.73 -23.71
CA ALA A 709 -4.29 -15.87 -23.46
C ALA A 709 -2.90 -15.41 -23.00
N VAL A 710 -2.48 -15.95 -21.86
CA VAL A 710 -1.14 -15.80 -21.29
C VAL A 710 -0.47 -17.17 -21.35
N LEU A 711 0.53 -17.32 -22.20
CA LEU A 711 1.12 -18.62 -22.54
C LEU A 711 2.58 -18.69 -22.08
N PRO A 712 3.08 -19.85 -21.64
CA PRO A 712 4.49 -20.01 -21.32
C PRO A 712 5.36 -19.80 -22.56
N ALA A 713 6.55 -19.24 -22.37
CA ALA A 713 7.61 -19.21 -23.37
C ALA A 713 8.51 -20.45 -23.25
N ASP A 714 9.36 -20.70 -24.24
CA ASP A 714 10.34 -21.79 -24.22
C ASP A 714 11.58 -21.44 -23.38
N MET A 715 11.34 -21.05 -22.12
CA MET A 715 12.32 -20.77 -21.07
C MET A 715 11.63 -20.86 -19.69
N THR A 716 12.39 -20.67 -18.61
CA THR A 716 11.83 -20.56 -17.26
C THR A 716 10.86 -19.38 -17.16
N ASN A 717 9.61 -19.68 -16.86
CA ASN A 717 8.51 -18.72 -16.98
C ASN A 717 8.31 -17.85 -15.73
N TYR A 718 8.93 -18.21 -14.61
CA TYR A 718 8.71 -17.59 -13.30
C TYR A 718 10.02 -17.18 -12.63
N VAL A 719 9.96 -16.15 -11.80
CA VAL A 719 11.02 -15.81 -10.86
C VAL A 719 10.65 -16.14 -9.42
N VAL A 720 11.68 -16.37 -8.60
CA VAL A 720 11.63 -16.05 -7.17
C VAL A 720 12.17 -14.64 -7.01
N ARG A 721 11.47 -13.82 -6.22
CA ARG A 721 11.91 -12.47 -5.86
C ARG A 721 12.23 -12.46 -4.37
N CYS A 722 13.45 -12.07 -4.05
CA CYS A 722 13.94 -11.96 -2.68
C CYS A 722 14.29 -10.50 -2.40
N ASP A 723 13.76 -9.99 -1.30
CA ASP A 723 14.06 -8.68 -0.77
C ASP A 723 15.55 -8.56 -0.44
N GLU A 724 16.14 -7.37 -0.53
CA GLU A 724 17.55 -7.21 -0.21
C GLU A 724 17.85 -7.36 1.28
N LEU A 725 16.85 -7.14 2.16
CA LEU A 725 16.96 -7.33 3.62
C LEU A 725 16.53 -8.73 4.08
N ASP A 726 16.32 -9.65 3.14
CA ASP A 726 16.17 -11.05 3.47
C ASP A 726 17.42 -11.60 4.18
N SER A 727 17.23 -12.48 5.16
CA SER A 727 18.33 -13.01 5.99
C SER A 727 19.37 -13.81 5.20
N SER A 728 19.03 -14.24 3.97
CA SER A 728 19.95 -14.90 3.04
C SER A 728 21.01 -13.95 2.45
N VAL A 729 20.78 -12.64 2.45
CA VAL A 729 21.68 -11.64 1.85
C VAL A 729 22.77 -11.24 2.85
N LYS A 730 24.02 -11.35 2.43
CA LYS A 730 25.19 -10.98 3.23
C LYS A 730 25.80 -9.69 2.72
N PHE A 731 25.73 -8.65 3.54
CA PHE A 731 26.36 -7.37 3.29
C PHE A 731 27.74 -7.28 3.93
N ASP A 732 28.71 -6.71 3.21
CA ASP A 732 30.03 -6.33 3.71
C ASP A 732 30.38 -4.91 3.25
N GLY A 733 31.01 -4.12 4.10
CA GLY A 733 31.27 -2.70 3.86
C GLY A 733 30.26 -1.76 4.50
N ASP A 734 30.08 -0.59 3.92
CA ASP A 734 29.28 0.51 4.46
C ASP A 734 27.98 0.64 3.66
N TRP A 735 26.90 0.12 4.26
CA TRP A 735 25.55 0.11 3.71
C TRP A 735 24.61 0.91 4.60
N GLU A 736 23.78 1.73 3.98
CA GLU A 736 22.62 2.37 4.61
C GLU A 736 21.37 1.58 4.24
N HIS A 737 20.72 0.97 5.23
CA HIS A 737 19.48 0.20 5.03
C HIS A 737 18.27 1.10 5.31
N ASN A 738 17.38 1.23 4.32
CA ASN A 738 16.13 1.95 4.47
C ASN A 738 14.97 0.95 4.38
N THR A 739 14.15 0.89 5.43
CA THR A 739 13.00 -0.02 5.54
C THR A 739 11.67 0.67 5.24
N MET A 740 11.72 1.98 4.94
CA MET A 740 10.57 2.83 4.63
C MET A 740 10.92 3.82 3.51
N ASP A 741 11.54 3.31 2.45
CA ASP A 741 11.81 4.02 1.22
C ASP A 741 10.52 4.18 0.37
N SER A 742 10.68 4.62 -0.87
CA SER A 742 9.62 4.84 -1.83
C SER A 742 8.81 3.57 -2.09
N PHE A 743 7.50 3.71 -2.27
CA PHE A 743 6.60 2.65 -2.76
C PHE A 743 7.00 2.08 -4.13
N THR A 744 7.86 2.79 -4.84
CA THR A 744 8.41 2.35 -6.12
C THR A 744 9.44 1.23 -5.95
N ASN A 745 9.90 0.92 -4.74
CA ASN A 745 10.72 -0.25 -4.44
C ASN A 745 9.82 -1.42 -3.98
N HIS A 746 10.32 -2.65 -4.05
CA HIS A 746 9.64 -3.78 -3.41
C HIS A 746 9.67 -3.58 -1.90
N ASN A 747 8.57 -3.91 -1.23
CA ASN A 747 8.41 -3.82 0.23
C ASN A 747 8.77 -2.46 0.90
N ARG A 748 9.00 -1.39 0.11
CA ARG A 748 9.59 -0.11 0.53
C ARG A 748 10.98 -0.26 1.14
N THR A 749 11.72 -1.28 0.78
CA THR A 749 13.10 -1.47 1.21
C THR A 749 14.06 -0.96 0.13
N ALA A 750 15.19 -0.43 0.55
CA ALA A 750 16.35 -0.25 -0.32
C ALA A 750 17.62 -0.10 0.54
N SER A 751 18.70 -0.71 0.07
CA SER A 751 20.02 -0.61 0.69
C SER A 751 20.98 0.16 -0.22
N TYR A 752 21.62 1.20 0.31
CA TYR A 752 22.52 2.09 -0.43
C TYR A 752 23.98 1.87 -0.02
N ALA A 753 24.85 1.65 -1.01
CA ALA A 753 26.24 1.29 -0.78
C ALA A 753 27.22 2.46 -0.98
N SER A 754 28.24 2.52 -0.12
CA SER A 754 29.49 3.25 -0.35
C SER A 754 30.49 2.46 -1.23
N ASP A 755 31.51 3.14 -1.76
CA ASP A 755 32.62 2.52 -2.52
C ASP A 755 33.32 1.40 -1.72
N GLY A 756 33.49 0.25 -2.36
CA GLY A 756 34.11 -0.95 -1.80
C GLY A 756 33.11 -1.93 -1.14
N SER A 757 31.85 -1.54 -0.99
CA SER A 757 30.84 -2.38 -0.35
C SER A 757 30.36 -3.50 -1.27
N THR A 758 30.04 -4.65 -0.68
CA THR A 758 29.61 -5.86 -1.39
C THR A 758 28.33 -6.43 -0.80
N ALA A 759 27.54 -7.07 -1.65
CA ALA A 759 26.42 -7.91 -1.25
C ALA A 759 26.55 -9.27 -1.94
N GLU A 760 26.22 -10.34 -1.21
CA GLU A 760 26.40 -11.73 -1.61
C GLU A 760 25.19 -12.57 -1.20
N PHE A 761 24.72 -13.46 -2.08
CA PHE A 761 23.63 -14.38 -1.82
C PHE A 761 23.76 -15.65 -2.68
N GLU A 762 23.03 -16.69 -2.29
CA GLU A 762 22.96 -17.99 -2.98
C GLU A 762 21.54 -18.23 -3.48
N PHE A 763 21.39 -18.90 -4.62
CA PHE A 763 20.08 -19.21 -5.21
C PHE A 763 20.13 -20.50 -6.04
N ASP A 764 18.99 -21.19 -6.17
CA ASP A 764 18.81 -22.35 -7.05
C ASP A 764 17.95 -21.95 -8.27
N GLY A 765 18.61 -21.73 -9.41
CA GLY A 765 17.93 -21.17 -10.58
C GLY A 765 18.77 -21.18 -11.86
N ASP A 766 18.17 -20.77 -12.97
CA ASP A 766 18.82 -20.76 -14.29
C ASP A 766 19.16 -19.36 -14.84
N SER A 767 18.79 -18.33 -14.10
CA SER A 767 18.93 -16.93 -14.44
C SER A 767 18.89 -16.08 -13.18
N ALA A 768 19.46 -14.88 -13.23
CA ALA A 768 19.48 -13.96 -12.10
C ALA A 768 19.39 -12.49 -12.57
N ALA A 769 18.80 -11.64 -11.75
CA ALA A 769 18.76 -10.19 -11.93
C ALA A 769 18.95 -9.49 -10.57
N LEU A 770 19.69 -8.39 -10.61
CA LEU A 770 19.83 -7.47 -9.49
C LEU A 770 18.95 -6.25 -9.76
N ILE A 771 17.97 -6.05 -8.90
CA ILE A 771 16.91 -5.04 -9.03
C ILE A 771 17.24 -3.85 -8.13
N GLY A 772 17.00 -2.65 -8.63
CA GLY A 772 17.20 -1.43 -7.86
C GLY A 772 17.46 -0.22 -8.73
N THR A 773 17.72 0.92 -8.09
CA THR A 773 18.07 2.16 -8.79
C THR A 773 19.58 2.28 -8.94
N ALA A 774 20.02 2.74 -10.10
CA ALA A 774 21.43 2.99 -10.36
C ALA A 774 21.62 4.23 -11.25
N SER A 775 22.56 5.08 -10.88
CA SER A 775 22.94 6.27 -11.64
C SER A 775 24.46 6.34 -11.76
N GLU A 776 24.97 6.05 -12.95
CA GLU A 776 26.41 5.97 -13.26
C GLU A 776 27.18 5.09 -12.26
N ALA A 777 26.51 4.07 -11.71
CA ALA A 777 27.11 3.18 -10.73
C ALA A 777 28.11 2.27 -11.42
N VAL A 778 29.28 2.06 -10.83
CA VAL A 778 30.29 1.15 -11.36
C VAL A 778 30.33 -0.08 -10.47
N ILE A 779 30.06 -1.26 -11.04
CA ILE A 779 30.00 -2.51 -10.29
C ILE A 779 30.90 -3.59 -10.90
N THR A 780 31.37 -4.51 -10.05
CA THR A 780 31.90 -5.82 -10.46
C THR A 780 30.92 -6.88 -9.99
N VAL A 781 30.61 -7.86 -10.84
CA VAL A 781 29.75 -9.01 -10.50
C VAL A 781 30.56 -10.29 -10.66
N GLU A 782 30.53 -11.10 -9.61
CA GLU A 782 31.09 -12.43 -9.52
C GLU A 782 29.95 -13.46 -9.46
N LEU A 783 30.08 -14.53 -10.23
CA LEU A 783 29.18 -15.68 -10.20
C LEU A 783 30.02 -16.94 -10.03
N ASP A 784 29.71 -17.73 -9.01
CA ASP A 784 30.41 -18.97 -8.66
C ASP A 784 31.93 -18.79 -8.49
N GLY A 785 32.33 -17.62 -7.99
CA GLY A 785 33.73 -17.23 -7.78
C GLY A 785 34.46 -16.74 -9.04
N GLU A 786 33.79 -16.64 -10.18
CA GLU A 786 34.33 -16.07 -11.42
C GLU A 786 33.79 -14.66 -11.66
N VAL A 787 34.66 -13.71 -12.03
CA VAL A 787 34.23 -12.36 -12.42
C VAL A 787 33.56 -12.42 -13.79
N VAL A 788 32.26 -12.14 -13.82
CA VAL A 788 31.42 -12.22 -15.03
C VAL A 788 31.10 -10.84 -15.61
N ALA A 789 31.23 -9.79 -14.80
CA ALA A 789 31.25 -8.40 -15.24
C ALA A 789 32.27 -7.62 -14.39
N ASP A 790 33.27 -7.00 -15.02
CA ASP A 790 34.31 -6.26 -14.31
C ASP A 790 34.17 -4.75 -14.54
N LYS A 791 33.92 -3.99 -13.47
CA LYS A 791 33.82 -2.53 -13.46
C LYS A 791 32.95 -1.96 -14.59
N ILE A 792 31.78 -2.56 -14.76
CA ILE A 792 30.79 -2.07 -15.72
C ILE A 792 30.04 -0.88 -15.13
N THR A 793 29.65 0.07 -15.98
CA THR A 793 28.74 1.15 -15.59
C THR A 793 27.30 0.69 -15.79
N VAL A 794 26.46 0.84 -14.77
CA VAL A 794 25.05 0.44 -14.78
C VAL A 794 24.14 1.63 -14.47
N ASN A 795 22.95 1.61 -15.08
CA ASN A 795 21.90 2.60 -14.91
C ASN A 795 20.54 1.90 -14.90
N SER A 796 19.65 2.29 -13.99
CA SER A 796 18.31 1.70 -13.84
C SER A 796 17.38 2.61 -13.03
N GLY A 797 16.07 2.49 -13.29
CA GLY A 797 15.01 3.07 -12.45
C GLY A 797 14.55 2.11 -11.35
N SER A 798 13.51 2.48 -10.62
CA SER A 798 12.92 1.65 -9.56
C SER A 798 12.27 0.38 -10.13
N LYS A 799 12.37 -0.75 -9.40
CA LYS A 799 11.91 -2.09 -9.85
C LYS A 799 12.49 -2.50 -11.21
N GLN A 800 13.70 -2.04 -11.50
CA GLN A 800 14.41 -2.39 -12.72
C GLN A 800 15.73 -3.10 -12.44
N ALA A 801 16.08 -4.03 -13.31
CA ALA A 801 17.34 -4.73 -13.28
C ALA A 801 18.49 -3.80 -13.71
N PHE A 802 19.41 -3.49 -12.80
CA PHE A 802 20.68 -2.85 -13.15
C PHE A 802 21.71 -3.85 -13.68
N TRP A 803 21.53 -5.14 -13.36
CA TRP A 803 22.29 -6.24 -13.92
C TRP A 803 21.41 -7.48 -14.04
N ARG A 804 21.65 -8.32 -15.04
CA ARG A 804 20.95 -9.59 -15.23
C ARG A 804 21.76 -10.56 -16.06
N ARG A 805 21.42 -11.85 -15.95
CA ARG A 805 21.99 -12.92 -16.77
C ARG A 805 21.02 -14.09 -16.91
N TYR A 806 20.87 -14.59 -18.13
CA TYR A 806 20.12 -15.82 -18.44
C TYR A 806 21.06 -16.96 -18.81
N GLY A 807 20.55 -18.20 -18.77
CA GLY A 807 21.24 -19.37 -19.30
C GLY A 807 22.41 -19.83 -18.43
N LEU A 808 22.28 -19.71 -17.11
CA LEU A 808 23.24 -20.25 -16.14
C LEU A 808 23.20 -21.79 -16.09
N GLY A 809 22.08 -22.37 -16.52
CA GLY A 809 21.74 -23.78 -16.26
C GLY A 809 21.07 -23.89 -14.89
N MET A 810 20.10 -24.78 -14.72
CA MET A 810 19.43 -24.95 -13.44
C MET A 810 20.38 -25.54 -12.40
N GLY A 811 20.50 -24.90 -11.24
CA GLY A 811 21.20 -25.42 -10.07
C GLY A 811 21.60 -24.31 -9.10
N ASP A 812 22.37 -24.72 -8.08
CA ASP A 812 22.89 -23.81 -7.06
C ASP A 812 23.95 -22.86 -7.65
N HIS A 813 23.76 -21.58 -7.39
CA HIS A 813 24.67 -20.52 -7.78
C HIS A 813 24.93 -19.58 -6.61
N LYS A 814 26.11 -18.96 -6.65
CA LYS A 814 26.50 -17.91 -5.71
C LYS A 814 26.83 -16.63 -6.45
N LEU A 815 26.11 -15.55 -6.15
CA LEU A 815 26.34 -14.25 -6.74
C LEU A 815 26.88 -13.28 -5.70
N LYS A 816 27.91 -12.54 -6.09
CA LYS A 816 28.42 -11.40 -5.33
C LYS A 816 28.57 -10.20 -6.24
N PHE A 817 28.18 -9.02 -5.80
CA PHE A 817 28.54 -7.78 -6.49
C PHE A 817 29.25 -6.79 -5.57
N THR A 818 30.13 -5.98 -6.17
CA THR A 818 30.92 -4.95 -5.49
C THR A 818 30.65 -3.60 -6.14
N VAL A 819 30.37 -2.58 -5.33
CA VAL A 819 30.17 -1.19 -5.79
C VAL A 819 31.48 -0.43 -5.71
N HIS A 820 31.89 0.24 -6.80
CA HIS A 820 33.15 1.00 -6.90
C HIS A 820 32.94 2.52 -6.97
N SER A 821 31.79 2.99 -7.46
CA SER A 821 31.45 4.42 -7.54
C SER A 821 30.00 4.62 -7.99
N GLY A 822 29.53 5.87 -7.96
CA GLY A 822 28.18 6.27 -8.40
C GLY A 822 27.16 6.10 -7.29
N THR A 823 25.87 6.04 -7.65
CA THR A 823 24.77 5.83 -6.70
C THR A 823 24.03 4.56 -7.07
N LEU A 824 23.91 3.64 -6.11
CA LEU A 824 23.21 2.37 -6.25
C LEU A 824 22.33 2.14 -5.02
N GLY A 825 21.03 2.00 -5.23
CA GLY A 825 20.08 1.49 -4.24
C GLY A 825 19.64 0.09 -4.65
N PHE A 826 20.08 -0.91 -3.90
CA PHE A 826 19.72 -2.32 -4.08
C PHE A 826 18.35 -2.58 -3.44
N ASP A 827 17.41 -3.10 -4.21
CA ASP A 827 15.98 -3.23 -3.88
C ASP A 827 15.59 -4.72 -3.72
N ALA A 828 16.02 -5.56 -4.65
CA ALA A 828 15.75 -6.99 -4.59
C ALA A 828 16.70 -7.74 -5.52
N TYR A 829 16.77 -9.06 -5.36
CA TYR A 829 17.26 -9.93 -6.42
C TYR A 829 16.17 -10.88 -6.91
N GLU A 830 16.21 -11.20 -8.19
CA GLU A 830 15.30 -12.16 -8.81
C GLU A 830 16.10 -13.28 -9.46
N TYR A 831 15.59 -14.51 -9.40
CA TYR A 831 16.18 -15.63 -10.14
C TYR A 831 15.10 -16.52 -10.76
N GLY A 832 15.39 -17.05 -11.95
CA GLY A 832 14.49 -17.96 -12.64
C GLY A 832 14.48 -19.32 -11.97
N SER A 833 13.31 -19.79 -11.58
CA SER A 833 13.14 -21.13 -11.00
C SER A 833 11.95 -21.87 -11.63
N MET A 834 12.17 -23.16 -11.92
CA MET A 834 11.12 -24.08 -12.38
C MET A 834 10.41 -24.79 -11.23
N THR A 835 10.96 -24.70 -10.01
CA THR A 835 10.31 -25.24 -8.82
C THR A 835 9.00 -24.48 -8.62
N VAL A 836 7.89 -25.22 -8.61
CA VAL A 836 6.63 -24.71 -8.07
C VAL A 836 6.94 -24.46 -6.60
N LEU A 837 7.10 -23.20 -6.20
CA LEU A 837 7.13 -22.84 -4.80
C LEU A 837 5.79 -23.29 -4.21
N GLN A 838 5.77 -24.46 -3.59
CA GLN A 838 4.87 -24.68 -2.47
C GLN A 838 5.56 -24.00 -1.31
N ASN A 839 5.03 -22.84 -0.93
CA ASN A 839 5.50 -21.92 0.10
C ASN A 839 6.34 -20.76 -0.44
N GLY A 840 5.74 -19.57 -0.39
CA GLY A 840 6.49 -18.37 -0.03
C GLY A 840 7.21 -18.66 1.28
N ASP A 841 8.52 -18.58 1.23
CA ASP A 841 9.38 -18.90 2.34
C ASP A 841 9.19 -17.86 3.45
N LEU A 842 8.60 -18.28 4.57
CA LEU A 842 8.51 -17.46 5.78
C LEU A 842 9.89 -17.32 6.47
N ASP A 843 10.89 -18.12 6.09
CA ASP A 843 12.15 -18.28 6.82
C ASP A 843 13.44 -18.28 5.96
N GLY A 844 13.45 -17.71 4.74
CA GLY A 844 14.69 -17.52 3.95
C GLY A 844 15.60 -18.76 3.84
N GLY A 845 15.02 -19.97 3.79
CA GLY A 845 15.69 -21.25 3.81
C GLY A 845 15.75 -21.90 2.42
N MET A 846 16.96 -21.99 1.88
CA MET A 846 17.29 -22.93 0.79
C MET A 846 16.65 -24.31 1.02
N LEU A 847 16.03 -24.86 -0.03
CA LEU A 847 15.57 -26.24 -0.04
C LEU A 847 16.73 -27.19 0.25
N ASN A 848 16.74 -27.79 1.43
CA ASN A 848 17.60 -28.93 1.73
C ASN A 848 17.09 -30.15 0.95
N ASP A 849 17.74 -30.47 -0.17
CA ASP A 849 17.49 -31.67 -0.95
C ASP A 849 17.82 -32.94 -0.15
N SER A 850 16.77 -33.62 0.31
CA SER A 850 16.86 -35.03 0.69
C SER A 850 15.66 -35.79 0.18
N GLY A 851 15.53 -35.92 -1.15
CA GLY A 851 14.38 -36.68 -1.64
C GLY A 851 14.24 -37.01 -3.12
N MET A 852 15.32 -37.15 -3.92
CA MET A 852 15.17 -37.85 -5.21
C MET A 852 16.25 -38.92 -5.44
N GLU A 853 15.82 -40.17 -5.35
CA GLU A 853 16.56 -41.33 -5.84
C GLU A 853 16.92 -41.15 -7.33
N LYS A 854 18.21 -41.27 -7.62
CA LYS A 854 18.79 -41.31 -8.96
C LYS A 854 18.13 -42.40 -9.82
N SER A 855 17.21 -42.01 -10.69
CA SER A 855 16.93 -42.81 -11.89
C SER A 855 17.95 -42.45 -12.97
N THR A 856 18.74 -43.45 -13.35
CA THR A 856 19.80 -43.34 -14.35
C THR A 856 19.19 -43.46 -15.74
N LEU A 857 19.29 -42.43 -16.57
CA LEU A 857 19.08 -42.55 -18.01
C LEU A 857 20.36 -42.22 -18.76
N SER A 858 20.70 -43.18 -19.61
CA SER A 858 21.94 -43.37 -20.34
C SER A 858 22.10 -42.40 -21.51
N ASN A 859 23.32 -41.88 -21.63
CA ASN A 859 23.88 -41.23 -22.81
C ASN A 859 23.69 -42.04 -24.11
N GLU A 860 23.12 -41.40 -25.14
CA GLU A 860 23.52 -41.65 -26.52
C GLU A 860 23.88 -40.35 -27.23
N LYS A 861 25.12 -40.32 -27.72
CA LYS A 861 25.76 -39.26 -28.51
C LYS A 861 25.20 -39.24 -29.93
N GLN A 862 25.09 -38.04 -30.52
CA GLN A 862 25.55 -37.86 -31.89
C GLN A 862 26.11 -36.46 -32.16
N THR A 863 27.23 -36.48 -32.88
CA THR A 863 28.21 -35.42 -33.10
C THR A 863 28.06 -34.70 -34.43
N ALA A 864 28.32 -33.38 -34.39
CA ALA A 864 29.13 -32.57 -35.32
C ALA A 864 28.68 -32.32 -36.78
N ASN A 865 28.65 -31.03 -37.18
CA ASN A 865 29.63 -30.53 -38.16
C ASN A 865 29.77 -29.00 -38.18
N SER A 866 30.98 -28.58 -38.53
CA SER A 866 31.59 -27.26 -38.43
C SER A 866 31.81 -26.59 -39.80
N ARG A 867 32.02 -25.26 -39.80
CA ARG A 867 32.99 -24.45 -40.60
C ARG A 867 32.49 -22.99 -40.71
N SER A 868 33.01 -22.02 -39.95
CA SER A 868 34.28 -21.27 -40.11
C SER A 868 34.36 -20.34 -41.34
N ILE A 869 34.56 -19.03 -41.12
CA ILE A 869 35.59 -18.17 -41.76
C ILE A 869 35.87 -17.00 -40.81
N ALA A 870 37.16 -16.70 -40.62
CA ALA A 870 37.69 -15.63 -39.79
C ALA A 870 38.33 -14.52 -40.64
N ALA A 871 38.32 -13.32 -40.04
CA ALA A 871 39.32 -12.24 -40.09
C ALA A 871 39.58 -11.46 -41.41
N ILE A 872 39.57 -10.13 -41.31
CA ILE A 872 40.78 -9.29 -41.31
C ILE A 872 40.43 -7.88 -40.77
N ALA A 873 41.34 -7.35 -39.96
CA ALA A 873 41.31 -6.09 -39.25
C ALA A 873 42.04 -4.95 -39.98
N ALA A 874 42.02 -3.77 -39.34
CA ALA A 874 43.01 -2.67 -39.36
C ALA A 874 42.58 -1.39 -40.14
N VAL A 875 42.80 -0.13 -39.71
CA VAL A 875 43.37 0.53 -38.51
C VAL A 875 43.33 2.06 -38.74
N VAL A 876 43.08 2.86 -37.68
CA VAL A 876 43.58 4.25 -37.39
C VAL A 876 43.13 5.42 -38.31
N GLY A 877 42.78 6.62 -37.84
CA GLY A 877 42.71 7.23 -36.51
C GLY A 877 42.69 8.77 -36.57
N ALA A 878 42.44 9.39 -35.42
CA ALA A 878 42.85 10.73 -34.95
C ALA A 878 42.14 12.04 -35.43
N ALA A 879 41.45 12.65 -34.45
CA ALA A 879 41.71 13.98 -33.87
C ALA A 879 41.22 15.29 -34.55
N ALA A 880 40.23 15.89 -33.86
CA ALA A 880 40.32 17.18 -33.13
C ALA A 880 39.93 18.54 -33.79
N LEU A 881 39.17 19.28 -32.96
CA LEU A 881 39.21 20.73 -32.65
C LEU A 881 38.36 21.76 -33.44
N ALA A 882 37.41 22.30 -32.67
CA ALA A 882 37.18 23.73 -32.38
C ALA A 882 36.38 24.64 -33.34
N ALA A 883 35.19 25.01 -32.83
CA ALA A 883 34.66 26.35 -32.54
C ALA A 883 34.63 27.45 -33.64
N ILE A 884 33.47 28.13 -33.77
CA ILE A 884 33.30 29.60 -33.58
C ILE A 884 31.80 30.01 -33.66
N ILE A 885 31.29 30.53 -32.53
CA ILE A 885 30.55 31.80 -32.28
C ILE A 885 29.48 32.26 -33.30
N ILE A 886 28.26 32.56 -32.84
CA ILE A 886 27.67 33.93 -32.76
C ILE A 886 26.29 33.87 -32.07
N SER A 887 26.21 34.50 -30.90
CA SER A 887 24.99 34.98 -30.26
C SER A 887 24.69 36.42 -30.69
N VAL A 888 23.45 36.87 -30.42
CA VAL A 888 22.91 38.25 -30.43
C VAL A 888 21.93 38.56 -31.58
N ARG A 889 20.62 38.61 -31.30
CA ARG A 889 19.93 39.87 -30.92
C ARG A 889 18.47 39.65 -30.49
N LYS A 890 18.16 40.17 -29.30
CA LYS A 890 16.84 40.30 -28.69
C LYS A 890 16.26 41.68 -29.03
N LYS A 891 14.91 41.75 -29.01
CA LYS A 891 14.02 42.87 -28.62
C LYS A 891 13.32 43.74 -29.69
N ARG A 892 11.98 43.63 -29.60
CA ARG A 892 10.94 44.66 -29.36
C ARG A 892 10.41 45.47 -30.56
N LYS A 893 9.08 45.41 -30.71
CA LYS A 893 8.08 46.50 -30.53
C LYS A 893 6.73 46.01 -31.08
N ASN A 894 5.54 46.41 -30.65
CA ASN A 894 4.96 47.04 -29.46
C ASN A 894 3.46 47.23 -29.80
N LYS A 895 2.59 46.99 -28.80
CA LYS A 895 1.32 47.69 -28.50
C LYS A 895 0.28 47.95 -29.61
N ALA A 896 -0.91 47.37 -29.44
CA ALA A 896 -2.13 48.07 -29.01
C ALA A 896 -3.04 47.06 -28.30
#